data_AF-A0AA96TLK7-F1
#
_entry.id   AF-A0AA96TLK7-F1
#
_cell.length_a   1.000
_cell.length_b   1.000
_cell.length_c   1.000
_cell.angle_alpha   90.00
_cell.angle_beta   90.00
_cell.angle_gamma   90.00
#
_symmetry.space_group_name_H-M   'P 1'
#
loop_
_entity.id
_entity.type
_entity.pdbx_description
1 polymer ?
#
loop_
_entity_poly.entity_id
_entity_poly.type
_entity_poly.pdbx_seq_one_letter_code
_entity_poly.pdbx_strand_id
1 'polypeptide(L)'
;MTAPTPAPQDDGLAALLRPRGIALLGISGRPENLMSRPLRYLVEHGFSGGVYPVNPNYAELVGQPCHPTLADVPGPVDLVLVLVAAERVEDAIRQAAAVGARAAVVYASGFAEVGPAGVALQQRLAAVARETGVRVVGPNCQGFLYAPTGVVATFTAAADRPLAAGSGVAYVGQSGAVGGSVLDLATDMGLGLEAWFSTGNQADLDLTEVSLHLLADPAVRVLMLYVEATGDGAAYAELAHRAQQAGKQLVVLRSGRSSAGRRAVASHTGSMLGDDVAFVLTSQRHGVILVDDVDELLAVAAVLAAGKPAEGPRVAVVTTSGGAGSLAADLCADVGLQLPELSAATQDRLRPLIPPFGALANPVDVTAQLFNRGAQAFGDVCRIIAEDDAVDVVAVLVTMVVGEAGARLAEDLVATAAALPCPLLVGWIAGQELTVEGRRVFRAAGVPVFGSVGDLARVAARLAPPRPPGTPPPLPAAPQLPAGEVRALLDAPVVDGAALLRAVGIAQPSSVLVTTPEAAAAAVAALPGPGVLKLAAADLAHKSEVGGVRVGVGPEDAAAVFTGLLDAAHRHRVPGVEGVHVQELVPPGTELVLAVTAGRDGFPPVVTVGLGGVTTELYRDLASALAPVTPEEAWAMLRRLRAWPLLAGFRGAEPADVPAAVDAVVRLSQAAVAAGDRLAEFEVNPLIVGPRGRGATAVDVLVRTTGSREPVGE
;
A
#
# COMPACT_ATOMS: atom_id res chain seq x y z
N MET A 1 -7.01 -15.19 31.88
CA MET A 1 -8.06 -15.14 30.82
C MET A 1 -9.13 -14.18 31.27
N THR A 2 -8.91 -12.89 31.05
CA THR A 2 -9.95 -11.86 31.17
C THR A 2 -10.63 -11.79 29.80
N ALA A 3 -11.93 -12.05 29.76
CA ALA A 3 -12.71 -11.93 28.54
C ALA A 3 -12.54 -10.51 27.95
N PRO A 4 -12.33 -10.36 26.64
CA PRO A 4 -12.26 -9.04 26.03
C PRO A 4 -13.60 -8.34 26.25
N THR A 5 -13.54 -7.14 26.78
CA THR A 5 -14.68 -6.22 26.85
C THR A 5 -15.20 -6.01 25.42
N PRO A 6 -16.49 -6.19 25.13
CA PRO A 6 -17.02 -5.91 23.80
C PRO A 6 -16.74 -4.44 23.47
N ALA A 7 -16.19 -4.19 22.28
CA ALA A 7 -16.03 -2.84 21.76
C ALA A 7 -17.41 -2.14 21.78
N PRO A 8 -17.48 -0.83 22.10
CA PRO A 8 -18.74 -0.09 22.06
C PRO A 8 -19.37 -0.27 20.67
N GLN A 9 -20.63 -0.72 20.62
CA GLN A 9 -21.41 -0.69 19.39
C GLN A 9 -21.52 0.78 18.98
N ASP A 10 -20.83 1.16 17.92
CA ASP A 10 -20.83 2.52 17.41
C ASP A 10 -22.15 2.80 16.67
N ASP A 11 -23.16 3.23 17.44
CA ASP A 11 -24.52 3.51 16.97
C ASP A 11 -24.55 4.51 15.79
N GLY A 12 -23.52 5.35 15.62
CA GLY A 12 -23.42 6.34 14.55
C GLY A 12 -23.16 5.75 13.16
N LEU A 13 -22.17 4.85 13.03
CA LEU A 13 -21.89 4.16 11.76
C LEU A 13 -23.04 3.23 11.35
N ALA A 14 -23.68 2.58 12.33
CA ALA A 14 -24.89 1.80 12.10
C ALA A 14 -26.05 2.66 11.57
N ALA A 15 -26.25 3.86 12.14
CA ALA A 15 -27.26 4.81 11.69
C ALA A 15 -26.99 5.35 10.29
N LEU A 16 -25.74 5.42 9.86
CA LEU A 16 -25.37 5.83 8.51
C LEU A 16 -25.77 4.77 7.48
N LEU A 17 -25.45 3.49 7.72
CA LEU A 17 -25.75 2.41 6.78
C LEU A 17 -27.22 1.94 6.84
N ARG A 18 -27.85 2.01 8.00
CA ARG A 18 -29.21 1.48 8.23
C ARG A 18 -30.16 2.51 8.87
N PRO A 19 -30.32 3.70 8.27
CA PRO A 19 -31.22 4.72 8.81
C PRO A 19 -32.69 4.30 8.64
N ARG A 20 -33.53 4.60 9.63
CA ARG A 20 -35.01 4.52 9.51
C ARG A 20 -35.57 5.75 8.79
N GLY A 21 -34.87 6.87 8.86
CA GLY A 21 -35.22 8.08 8.14
C GLY A 21 -34.04 9.03 7.94
N ILE A 22 -34.07 9.73 6.81
CA ILE A 22 -33.02 10.61 6.31
C ILE A 22 -33.62 12.01 6.08
N ALA A 23 -33.07 13.02 6.74
CA ALA A 23 -33.45 14.42 6.53
C ALA A 23 -32.43 15.14 5.65
N LEU A 24 -32.90 15.98 4.73
CA LEU A 24 -32.06 16.75 3.81
C LEU A 24 -32.13 18.24 4.13
N LEU A 25 -31.24 18.70 5.02
CA LEU A 25 -31.23 20.06 5.55
C LEU A 25 -30.61 21.04 4.56
N GLY A 26 -31.40 22.02 4.11
CA GLY A 26 -30.96 23.05 3.18
C GLY A 26 -31.09 22.64 1.71
N ILE A 27 -31.84 21.57 1.42
CA ILE A 27 -32.06 21.05 0.07
C ILE A 27 -32.58 22.14 -0.89
N SER A 28 -32.01 22.18 -2.10
CA SER A 28 -32.43 23.11 -3.16
C SER A 28 -33.54 22.48 -4.00
N GLY A 29 -34.62 23.22 -4.28
CA GLY A 29 -35.67 22.79 -5.21
C GLY A 29 -35.35 23.02 -6.69
N ARG A 30 -34.19 23.60 -7.00
CA ARG A 30 -33.73 23.88 -8.37
C ARG A 30 -33.09 22.64 -9.02
N PRO A 31 -33.64 22.09 -10.11
CA PRO A 31 -33.13 20.85 -10.72
C PRO A 31 -31.69 20.93 -11.25
N GLU A 32 -31.25 22.12 -11.67
CA GLU A 32 -29.89 22.35 -12.16
C GLU A 32 -28.83 22.38 -11.05
N ASN A 33 -29.25 22.50 -9.79
CA ASN A 33 -28.33 22.44 -8.66
C ASN A 33 -27.98 20.97 -8.37
N LEU A 34 -26.68 20.64 -8.40
CA LEU A 34 -26.19 19.30 -8.06
C LEU A 34 -26.70 18.82 -6.70
N MET A 35 -26.86 19.74 -5.74
CA MET A 35 -27.33 19.44 -4.40
C MET A 35 -28.81 19.07 -4.33
N SER A 36 -29.56 19.13 -5.44
CA SER A 36 -30.94 18.58 -5.53
C SER A 36 -30.97 17.06 -5.75
N ARG A 37 -29.86 16.49 -6.25
CA ARG A 37 -29.77 15.08 -6.67
C ARG A 37 -29.95 14.07 -5.53
N PRO A 38 -29.42 14.26 -4.30
CA PRO A 38 -29.60 13.27 -3.22
C PRO A 38 -31.08 12.97 -2.93
N LEU A 39 -31.95 13.99 -2.92
CA LEU A 39 -33.39 13.79 -2.73
C LEU A 39 -33.97 12.92 -3.85
N ARG A 40 -33.65 13.27 -5.09
CA ARG A 40 -34.13 12.55 -6.27
C ARG A 40 -33.65 11.10 -6.26
N TYR A 41 -32.38 10.85 -5.99
CA TYR A 41 -31.84 9.50 -5.99
C TYR A 41 -32.40 8.61 -4.88
N LEU A 42 -32.61 9.13 -3.66
CA LEU A 42 -33.25 8.38 -2.59
C LEU A 42 -34.67 7.93 -2.99
N VAL A 43 -35.41 8.76 -3.71
CA VAL A 43 -36.76 8.44 -4.21
C VAL A 43 -36.71 7.48 -5.41
N GLU A 44 -35.90 7.79 -6.43
CA GLU A 44 -35.81 7.02 -7.68
C GLU A 44 -35.25 5.61 -7.48
N HIS A 45 -34.26 5.45 -6.59
CA HIS A 45 -33.68 4.15 -6.25
C HIS A 45 -34.43 3.43 -5.12
N GLY A 46 -35.53 3.99 -4.63
CA GLY A 46 -36.50 3.30 -3.78
C GLY A 46 -36.05 3.04 -2.35
N PHE A 47 -35.39 4.00 -1.70
CA PHE A 47 -35.10 3.91 -0.27
C PHE A 47 -36.41 3.72 0.54
N SER A 48 -36.43 2.71 1.40
CA SER A 48 -37.67 2.28 2.08
C SER A 48 -37.96 3.02 3.39
N GLY A 49 -36.97 3.75 3.94
CA GLY A 49 -37.15 4.59 5.11
C GLY A 49 -37.78 5.95 4.79
N GLY A 50 -37.96 6.78 5.82
CA GLY A 50 -38.47 8.13 5.66
C GLY A 50 -37.50 9.05 4.92
N VAL A 51 -37.98 9.83 3.95
CA VAL A 51 -37.19 10.83 3.22
C VAL A 51 -37.79 12.21 3.48
N TYR A 52 -37.06 13.07 4.17
CA TYR A 52 -37.58 14.35 4.69
C TYR A 52 -36.80 15.54 4.13
N PRO A 53 -37.23 16.18 3.03
CA PRO A 53 -36.64 17.43 2.60
C PRO A 53 -36.92 18.55 3.62
N VAL A 54 -35.89 19.33 3.97
CA VAL A 54 -36.01 20.43 4.94
C VAL A 54 -35.53 21.74 4.34
N ASN A 55 -36.49 22.61 4.01
CA ASN A 55 -36.26 23.96 3.50
C ASN A 55 -37.54 24.81 3.67
N PRO A 56 -37.47 25.99 4.32
CA PRO A 56 -38.65 26.83 4.57
C PRO A 56 -39.27 27.46 3.31
N ASN A 57 -38.57 27.43 2.17
CA ASN A 57 -39.03 28.06 0.94
C ASN A 57 -39.92 27.14 0.08
N TYR A 58 -40.09 25.88 0.46
CA TYR A 58 -40.81 24.88 -0.33
C TYR A 58 -41.81 24.12 0.55
N ALA A 59 -42.98 23.82 0.01
CA ALA A 59 -43.98 22.96 0.66
C ALA A 59 -43.82 21.48 0.27
N GLU A 60 -43.28 21.20 -0.92
CA GLU A 60 -43.08 19.85 -1.45
C GLU A 60 -41.89 19.84 -2.42
N LEU A 61 -41.11 18.76 -2.42
CA LEU A 61 -40.02 18.52 -3.36
C LEU A 61 -39.98 17.04 -3.75
N VAL A 62 -39.92 16.74 -5.05
CA VAL A 62 -39.85 15.35 -5.60
C VAL A 62 -40.94 14.44 -5.02
N GLY A 63 -42.16 14.97 -4.88
CA GLY A 63 -43.31 14.23 -4.31
C GLY A 63 -43.25 14.00 -2.80
N GLN A 64 -42.26 14.58 -2.09
CA GLN A 64 -42.13 14.48 -0.64
C GLN A 64 -42.51 15.81 0.04
N PRO A 65 -43.31 15.79 1.12
CA PRO A 65 -43.58 16.98 1.93
C PRO A 65 -42.28 17.62 2.42
N CYS A 66 -42.14 18.93 2.22
CA CYS A 66 -40.97 19.69 2.63
C CYS A 66 -41.26 20.46 3.92
N HIS A 67 -40.36 20.29 4.89
CA HIS A 67 -40.53 20.83 6.24
C HIS A 67 -39.70 22.12 6.42
N PRO A 68 -40.18 23.12 7.18
CA PRO A 68 -39.42 24.35 7.40
C PRO A 68 -38.14 24.13 8.21
N THR A 69 -38.21 23.30 9.25
CA THR A 69 -37.09 22.98 10.14
C THR A 69 -36.99 21.49 10.41
N LEU A 70 -35.85 21.01 10.92
CA LEU A 70 -35.68 19.62 11.31
C LEU A 70 -36.67 19.18 12.41
N ALA A 71 -37.05 20.10 13.31
CA ALA A 71 -37.98 19.80 14.40
C ALA A 71 -39.43 19.55 13.91
N ASP A 72 -39.76 19.99 12.69
CA ASP A 72 -41.08 19.80 12.09
C ASP A 72 -41.22 18.44 11.39
N VAL A 73 -40.16 17.64 11.35
CA VAL A 73 -40.15 16.33 10.69
C VAL A 73 -40.99 15.33 11.52
N PRO A 74 -41.96 14.63 10.91
CA PRO A 74 -42.94 13.83 11.66
C PRO A 74 -42.45 12.43 12.07
N GLY A 75 -41.29 12.00 11.57
CA GLY A 75 -40.77 10.64 11.76
C GLY A 75 -39.35 10.61 12.31
N PRO A 76 -38.77 9.41 12.51
CA PRO A 76 -37.42 9.27 13.03
C PRO A 76 -36.39 9.84 12.04
N VAL A 77 -35.41 10.59 12.55
CA VAL A 77 -34.27 11.11 11.79
C VAL A 77 -33.01 10.51 12.37
N ASP A 78 -32.48 9.47 11.73
CA ASP A 78 -31.24 8.81 12.16
C ASP A 78 -30.01 9.42 11.46
N LEU A 79 -30.21 9.92 10.24
CA LEU A 79 -29.20 10.50 9.36
C LEU A 79 -29.63 11.87 8.82
N VAL A 80 -28.73 12.86 8.84
CA VAL A 80 -28.95 14.18 8.22
C VAL A 80 -27.95 14.43 7.09
N LEU A 81 -28.47 14.71 5.89
CA LEU A 81 -27.69 15.21 4.76
C LEU A 81 -27.62 16.74 4.84
N VAL A 82 -26.45 17.28 5.16
CA VAL A 82 -26.21 18.70 5.41
C VAL A 82 -25.80 19.39 4.12
N LEU A 83 -26.74 20.12 3.51
CA LEU A 83 -26.64 20.75 2.19
C LEU A 83 -26.55 22.29 2.29
N VAL A 84 -26.14 22.81 3.45
CA VAL A 84 -25.95 24.25 3.71
C VAL A 84 -24.52 24.69 3.50
N ALA A 85 -24.28 26.01 3.41
CA ALA A 85 -22.94 26.58 3.32
C ALA A 85 -22.09 26.29 4.57
N ALA A 86 -20.76 26.26 4.41
CA ALA A 86 -19.79 25.83 5.41
C ALA A 86 -19.94 26.55 6.76
N GLU A 87 -20.27 27.84 6.76
CA GLU A 87 -20.42 28.67 7.96
C GLU A 87 -21.65 28.28 8.80
N ARG A 88 -22.63 27.58 8.19
CA ARG A 88 -23.86 27.12 8.86
C ARG A 88 -23.79 25.66 9.28
N VAL A 89 -22.71 24.94 8.96
CA VAL A 89 -22.58 23.51 9.24
C VAL A 89 -22.57 23.25 10.75
N GLU A 90 -21.89 24.07 11.55
CA GLU A 90 -21.83 23.86 13.00
C GLU A 90 -23.25 23.86 13.63
N ASP A 91 -24.07 24.85 13.28
CA ASP A 91 -25.47 24.93 13.72
C ASP A 91 -26.30 23.75 13.18
N ALA A 92 -26.08 23.36 11.93
CA ALA A 92 -26.75 22.20 11.33
C ALA A 92 -26.47 20.90 12.10
N ILE A 93 -25.25 20.66 12.58
CA ILE A 93 -24.91 19.48 13.40
C ILE A 93 -25.63 19.53 14.76
N ARG A 94 -25.73 20.71 15.39
CA ARG A 94 -26.50 20.87 16.63
C ARG A 94 -27.99 20.59 16.41
N GLN A 95 -28.56 21.06 15.31
CA GLN A 95 -29.95 20.76 14.95
C GLN A 95 -30.16 19.25 14.68
N ALA A 96 -29.22 18.60 13.98
CA ALA A 96 -29.26 17.15 13.75
C ALA A 96 -29.28 16.38 15.07
N ALA A 97 -28.40 16.74 16.01
CA ALA A 97 -28.37 16.15 17.34
C ALA A 97 -29.68 16.36 18.11
N ALA A 98 -30.28 17.55 18.02
CA ALA A 98 -31.52 17.89 18.72
C ALA A 98 -32.72 17.05 18.29
N VAL A 99 -32.74 16.57 17.03
CA VAL A 99 -33.77 15.67 16.51
C VAL A 99 -33.41 14.19 16.66
N GLY A 100 -32.31 13.88 17.34
CA GLY A 100 -31.89 12.52 17.67
C GLY A 100 -31.07 11.82 16.57
N ALA A 101 -30.61 12.55 15.55
CA ALA A 101 -29.73 11.98 14.53
C ALA A 101 -28.42 11.50 15.16
N ARG A 102 -27.92 10.37 14.67
CA ARG A 102 -26.64 9.78 15.12
C ARG A 102 -25.52 10.01 14.13
N ALA A 103 -25.87 10.29 12.87
CA ALA A 103 -24.92 10.55 11.80
C ALA A 103 -25.33 11.75 10.93
N ALA A 104 -24.34 12.39 10.33
CA ALA A 104 -24.53 13.42 9.33
C ALA A 104 -23.52 13.29 8.17
N VAL A 105 -23.94 13.69 6.98
CA VAL A 105 -23.06 13.84 5.81
C VAL A 105 -22.95 15.33 5.49
N VAL A 106 -21.74 15.87 5.53
CA VAL A 106 -21.48 17.27 5.21
C VAL A 106 -20.87 17.36 3.81
N TYR A 107 -21.63 17.92 2.87
CA TYR A 107 -21.19 18.03 1.48
C TYR A 107 -20.40 19.31 1.18
N ALA A 108 -20.59 20.35 1.98
CA ALA A 108 -20.00 21.66 1.72
C ALA A 108 -18.47 21.61 1.70
N SER A 109 -17.89 22.25 0.68
CA SER A 109 -16.47 22.66 0.66
C SER A 109 -16.29 24.01 1.40
N GLY A 110 -15.06 24.50 1.50
CA GLY A 110 -14.67 25.71 2.25
C GLY A 110 -13.99 25.42 3.58
N PHE A 111 -13.45 24.21 3.78
CA PHE A 111 -12.82 23.76 5.03
C PHE A 111 -11.29 23.68 4.87
N ALA A 112 -10.60 22.68 5.44
CA ALA A 112 -9.13 22.61 5.46
C ALA A 112 -8.45 22.81 4.09
N GLU A 113 -9.12 22.42 3.00
CA GLU A 113 -8.66 22.53 1.62
C GLU A 113 -8.48 23.98 1.14
N VAL A 114 -9.09 24.97 1.80
CA VAL A 114 -8.93 26.41 1.43
C VAL A 114 -7.89 27.15 2.28
N GLY A 115 -7.16 26.44 3.15
CA GLY A 115 -6.08 27.00 3.97
C GLY A 115 -6.47 27.32 5.43
N PRO A 116 -5.70 28.18 6.13
CA PRO A 116 -5.76 28.29 7.60
C PRO A 116 -7.14 28.62 8.19
N ALA A 117 -7.92 29.50 7.55
CA ALA A 117 -9.26 29.85 8.01
C ALA A 117 -10.23 28.65 7.92
N GLY A 118 -10.09 27.86 6.86
CA GLY A 118 -10.87 26.65 6.65
C GLY A 118 -10.45 25.50 7.59
N VAL A 119 -9.15 25.38 7.92
CA VAL A 119 -8.66 24.48 8.98
C VAL A 119 -9.34 24.80 10.32
N ALA A 120 -9.43 26.08 10.69
CA ALA A 120 -10.11 26.49 11.92
C ALA A 120 -11.62 26.17 11.90
N LEU A 121 -12.28 26.28 10.74
CA LEU A 121 -13.68 25.88 10.57
C LEU A 121 -13.85 24.35 10.68
N GLN A 122 -12.93 23.57 10.12
CA GLN A 122 -12.93 22.11 10.23
C GLN A 122 -12.73 21.65 11.67
N GLN A 123 -11.86 22.31 12.42
CA GLN A 123 -11.67 22.03 13.85
C GLN A 123 -12.93 22.30 14.67
N ARG A 124 -13.70 23.34 14.35
CA ARG A 124 -15.01 23.59 14.97
C ARG A 124 -16.03 22.51 14.63
N LEU A 125 -16.08 22.06 13.37
CA LEU A 125 -16.92 20.93 12.95
C LEU A 125 -16.57 19.66 13.75
N ALA A 126 -15.29 19.31 13.83
CA ALA A 126 -14.84 18.15 14.61
C ALA A 126 -15.17 18.30 16.11
N ALA A 127 -15.07 19.51 16.67
CA ALA A 127 -15.43 19.77 18.05
C ALA A 127 -16.93 19.59 18.32
N VAL A 128 -17.81 20.13 17.47
CA VAL A 128 -19.26 20.00 17.65
C VAL A 128 -19.75 18.56 17.41
N ALA A 129 -19.13 17.83 16.48
CA ALA A 129 -19.40 16.40 16.29
C ALA A 129 -19.12 15.61 17.58
N ARG A 130 -17.94 15.82 18.20
CA ARG A 130 -17.59 15.22 19.49
C ARG A 130 -18.49 15.66 20.63
N GLU A 131 -18.86 16.94 20.70
CA GLU A 131 -19.74 17.50 21.74
C GLU A 131 -21.13 16.87 21.70
N THR A 132 -21.70 16.73 20.51
CA THR A 132 -23.07 16.24 20.30
C THR A 132 -23.17 14.72 20.21
N GLY A 133 -22.05 14.03 19.92
CA GLY A 133 -22.02 12.61 19.63
C GLY A 133 -22.55 12.24 18.23
N VAL A 134 -22.82 13.22 17.36
CA VAL A 134 -23.18 12.97 15.96
C VAL A 134 -21.91 12.67 15.18
N ARG A 135 -21.85 11.48 14.56
CA ARG A 135 -20.73 11.10 13.68
C ARG A 135 -20.85 11.77 12.31
N VAL A 136 -19.75 12.25 11.74
CA VAL A 136 -19.76 13.04 10.50
C VAL A 136 -18.91 12.43 9.40
N VAL A 137 -19.52 12.21 8.23
CA VAL A 137 -18.80 11.98 6.97
C VAL A 137 -18.57 13.30 6.25
N GLY A 138 -17.34 13.51 5.75
CA GLY A 138 -16.91 14.76 5.14
C GLY A 138 -16.12 15.65 6.12
N PRO A 139 -16.13 16.98 5.96
CA PRO A 139 -16.85 17.76 4.94
C PRO A 139 -16.25 17.56 3.55
N ASN A 140 -16.69 18.35 2.57
CA ASN A 140 -16.14 18.36 1.21
C ASN A 140 -16.13 16.94 0.59
N CYS A 141 -17.27 16.26 0.66
CA CYS A 141 -17.42 14.90 0.16
C CYS A 141 -18.56 14.82 -0.86
N GLN A 142 -18.61 13.72 -1.61
CA GLN A 142 -19.75 13.40 -2.49
C GLN A 142 -20.82 12.55 -1.79
N GLY A 143 -20.65 12.24 -0.50
CA GLY A 143 -21.53 11.36 0.25
C GLY A 143 -21.28 9.89 -0.05
N PHE A 144 -22.34 9.08 -0.03
CA PHE A 144 -22.20 7.63 -0.13
C PHE A 144 -23.45 6.95 -0.70
N LEU A 145 -23.31 5.68 -1.05
CA LEU A 145 -24.40 4.75 -1.31
C LEU A 145 -24.15 3.45 -0.55
N TYR A 146 -25.23 2.77 -0.21
CA TYR A 146 -25.19 1.45 0.41
C TYR A 146 -26.39 0.64 -0.08
N ALA A 147 -26.11 -0.30 -0.98
CA ALA A 147 -27.12 -1.08 -1.68
C ALA A 147 -28.00 -1.95 -0.75
N PRO A 148 -27.48 -2.58 0.33
CA PRO A 148 -28.31 -3.42 1.20
C PRO A 148 -29.52 -2.73 1.85
N THR A 149 -29.51 -1.40 1.97
CA THR A 149 -30.65 -0.61 2.48
C THR A 149 -31.26 0.34 1.45
N GLY A 150 -30.71 0.38 0.23
CA GLY A 150 -31.16 1.27 -0.84
C GLY A 150 -30.80 2.74 -0.60
N VAL A 151 -29.84 3.04 0.28
CA VAL A 151 -29.40 4.42 0.52
C VAL A 151 -28.56 4.89 -0.66
N VAL A 152 -28.99 5.98 -1.31
CA VAL A 152 -28.24 6.67 -2.37
C VAL A 152 -28.10 8.15 -1.99
N ALA A 153 -27.25 8.42 -1.00
CA ALA A 153 -27.02 9.73 -0.41
C ALA A 153 -25.83 10.45 -1.09
N THR A 154 -25.92 10.64 -2.40
CA THR A 154 -24.84 11.25 -3.21
C THR A 154 -25.39 12.26 -4.22
N PHE A 155 -24.51 13.11 -4.75
CA PHE A 155 -24.82 14.00 -5.88
C PHE A 155 -24.05 13.66 -7.16
N THR A 156 -23.25 12.58 -7.16
CA THR A 156 -22.50 12.15 -8.35
C THR A 156 -23.43 11.79 -9.50
N ALA A 157 -23.05 12.16 -10.72
CA ALA A 157 -23.81 11.80 -11.93
C ALA A 157 -23.77 10.29 -12.21
N ALA A 158 -22.83 9.56 -11.62
CA ALA A 158 -22.76 8.10 -11.78
C ALA A 158 -24.02 7.38 -11.27
N ALA A 159 -24.81 8.01 -10.39
CA ALA A 159 -26.08 7.51 -9.90
C ALA A 159 -27.30 7.90 -10.78
N ASP A 160 -27.10 8.57 -11.92
CA ASP A 160 -28.16 8.87 -12.91
C ASP A 160 -28.62 7.63 -13.70
N ARG A 161 -27.96 6.49 -13.50
CA ARG A 161 -28.30 5.21 -14.12
C ARG A 161 -28.58 4.14 -13.09
N PRO A 162 -29.21 3.01 -13.48
CA PRO A 162 -29.45 1.90 -12.57
C PRO A 162 -28.15 1.42 -11.93
N LEU A 163 -28.16 1.29 -10.61
CA LEU A 163 -27.05 0.76 -9.84
C LEU A 163 -27.24 -0.75 -9.66
N ALA A 164 -26.17 -1.50 -9.84
CA ALA A 164 -26.14 -2.94 -9.56
C ALA A 164 -25.48 -3.19 -8.19
N ALA A 165 -25.85 -4.31 -7.56
CA ALA A 165 -25.24 -4.83 -6.34
C ALA A 165 -25.16 -6.36 -6.43
N GLY A 166 -24.58 -7.03 -5.44
CA GLY A 166 -24.45 -8.48 -5.38
C GLY A 166 -23.07 -9.02 -5.78
N SER A 167 -22.10 -8.16 -6.13
CA SER A 167 -20.73 -8.60 -6.41
C SER A 167 -19.93 -8.88 -5.13
N GLY A 168 -20.35 -8.31 -4.01
CA GLY A 168 -19.58 -8.28 -2.76
C GLY A 168 -18.37 -7.34 -2.79
N VAL A 169 -18.33 -6.39 -3.72
CA VAL A 169 -17.30 -5.33 -3.76
C VAL A 169 -17.82 -4.06 -3.12
N ALA A 170 -17.00 -3.43 -2.27
CA ALA A 170 -17.24 -2.10 -1.73
C ALA A 170 -16.09 -1.15 -2.09
N TYR A 171 -16.36 0.16 -2.06
CA TYR A 171 -15.38 1.22 -2.32
C TYR A 171 -15.40 2.29 -1.22
N VAL A 172 -14.22 2.72 -0.78
CA VAL A 172 -14.03 3.90 0.08
C VAL A 172 -12.89 4.75 -0.47
N GLY A 173 -13.15 6.03 -0.72
CA GLY A 173 -12.13 6.94 -1.26
C GLY A 173 -12.17 8.33 -0.64
N GLN A 174 -11.01 8.98 -0.59
CA GLN A 174 -10.90 10.38 -0.14
C GLN A 174 -11.38 11.36 -1.21
N SER A 175 -10.94 11.17 -2.46
CA SER A 175 -11.35 12.01 -3.59
C SER A 175 -12.77 11.72 -4.06
N GLY A 176 -13.66 12.71 -3.93
CA GLY A 176 -15.01 12.63 -4.46
C GLY A 176 -15.05 12.48 -5.98
N ALA A 177 -14.30 13.31 -6.72
CA ALA A 177 -14.32 13.29 -8.18
C ALA A 177 -13.83 11.94 -8.75
N VAL A 178 -12.69 11.43 -8.25
CA VAL A 178 -12.19 10.12 -8.65
C VAL A 178 -13.15 9.02 -8.21
N GLY A 179 -13.70 9.10 -6.99
CA GLY A 179 -14.72 8.16 -6.52
C GLY A 179 -15.93 8.09 -7.45
N GLY A 180 -16.44 9.24 -7.91
CA GLY A 180 -17.55 9.29 -8.85
C GLY A 180 -17.22 8.60 -10.17
N SER A 181 -16.01 8.79 -10.69
CA SER A 181 -15.51 8.06 -11.87
C SER A 181 -15.36 6.57 -11.62
N VAL A 182 -14.89 6.15 -10.43
CA VAL A 182 -14.80 4.73 -10.06
C VAL A 182 -16.18 4.08 -10.05
N LEU A 183 -17.20 4.72 -9.48
CA LEU A 183 -18.57 4.21 -9.48
C LEU A 183 -19.13 4.05 -10.90
N ASP A 184 -18.87 5.04 -11.75
CA ASP A 184 -19.30 5.00 -13.14
C ASP A 184 -18.58 3.88 -13.90
N LEU A 185 -17.25 3.83 -13.87
CA LEU A 185 -16.48 2.81 -14.57
C LEU A 185 -16.77 1.39 -14.05
N ALA A 186 -17.02 1.22 -12.74
CA ALA A 186 -17.48 -0.05 -12.17
C ALA A 186 -18.79 -0.49 -12.82
N THR A 187 -19.75 0.42 -12.97
CA THR A 187 -21.04 0.12 -13.60
C THR A 187 -20.90 -0.17 -15.10
N ASP A 188 -19.96 0.48 -15.80
CA ASP A 188 -19.62 0.16 -17.21
C ASP A 188 -18.99 -1.23 -17.36
N MET A 189 -18.22 -1.66 -16.37
CA MET A 189 -17.67 -3.02 -16.29
C MET A 189 -18.73 -4.07 -15.90
N GLY A 190 -19.88 -3.64 -15.36
CA GLY A 190 -20.90 -4.52 -14.79
C GLY A 190 -20.59 -4.97 -13.36
N LEU A 191 -19.63 -4.31 -12.71
CA LEU A 191 -19.26 -4.54 -11.32
C LEU A 191 -20.16 -3.71 -10.40
N GLY A 192 -21.24 -4.33 -9.91
CA GLY A 192 -22.15 -3.67 -8.97
C GLY A 192 -21.57 -3.56 -7.57
N LEU A 193 -21.57 -2.38 -6.94
CA LEU A 193 -20.97 -2.16 -5.63
C LEU A 193 -21.99 -2.28 -4.49
N GLU A 194 -21.66 -3.02 -3.44
CA GLU A 194 -22.47 -3.08 -2.21
C GLU A 194 -22.48 -1.75 -1.47
N ALA A 195 -21.34 -1.06 -1.50
CA ALA A 195 -21.13 0.23 -0.86
C ALA A 195 -20.16 1.08 -1.68
N TRP A 196 -20.40 2.37 -1.72
CA TRP A 196 -19.46 3.35 -2.25
C TRP A 196 -19.46 4.60 -1.38
N PHE A 197 -18.28 5.02 -0.94
CA PHE A 197 -18.10 6.11 0.02
C PHE A 197 -17.07 7.12 -0.47
N SER A 198 -17.45 8.40 -0.47
CA SER A 198 -16.54 9.53 -0.54
C SER A 198 -16.40 10.12 0.87
N THR A 199 -15.19 10.06 1.43
CA THR A 199 -14.91 10.52 2.80
C THR A 199 -14.50 11.99 2.87
N GLY A 200 -14.04 12.57 1.76
CA GLY A 200 -13.67 13.99 1.67
C GLY A 200 -12.53 14.33 2.63
N ASN A 201 -12.72 15.40 3.40
CA ASN A 201 -11.69 15.91 4.30
C ASN A 201 -11.52 15.12 5.60
N GLN A 202 -12.45 14.22 5.95
CA GLN A 202 -12.36 13.36 7.14
C GLN A 202 -12.20 14.15 8.46
N ALA A 203 -13.12 15.08 8.73
CA ALA A 203 -13.08 15.86 9.96
C ALA A 203 -13.45 15.07 11.23
N ASP A 204 -14.20 13.97 11.06
CA ASP A 204 -14.56 13.04 12.13
C ASP A 204 -14.35 11.59 11.65
N LEU A 205 -15.28 11.03 10.86
CA LEU A 205 -15.13 9.68 10.32
C LEU A 205 -14.07 9.65 9.23
N ASP A 206 -13.10 8.75 9.40
CA ASP A 206 -12.04 8.54 8.43
C ASP A 206 -12.26 7.31 7.52
N LEU A 207 -11.37 7.12 6.54
CA LEU A 207 -11.40 6.05 5.56
C LEU A 207 -11.22 4.70 6.24
N THR A 208 -10.39 4.61 7.28
CA THR A 208 -10.11 3.37 7.99
C THR A 208 -11.30 2.94 8.85
N GLU A 209 -11.95 3.85 9.55
CA GLU A 209 -13.16 3.59 10.35
C GLU A 209 -14.32 3.12 9.48
N VAL A 210 -14.60 3.83 8.38
CA VAL A 210 -15.64 3.44 7.41
C VAL A 210 -15.32 2.06 6.82
N SER A 211 -14.07 1.83 6.45
CA SER A 211 -13.60 0.55 5.90
C SER A 211 -13.76 -0.61 6.88
N LEU A 212 -13.39 -0.42 8.16
CA LEU A 212 -13.55 -1.42 9.21
C LEU A 212 -15.02 -1.81 9.41
N HIS A 213 -15.93 -0.84 9.33
CA HIS A 213 -17.36 -1.11 9.45
C HIS A 213 -17.91 -1.88 8.24
N LEU A 214 -17.51 -1.52 7.02
CA LEU A 214 -17.87 -2.26 5.81
C LEU A 214 -17.27 -3.67 5.79
N LEU A 215 -16.06 -3.86 6.32
CA LEU A 215 -15.46 -5.19 6.48
C LEU A 215 -16.25 -6.09 7.43
N ALA A 216 -17.05 -5.55 8.35
CA ALA A 216 -17.92 -6.37 9.20
C ALA A 216 -19.16 -6.90 8.46
N ASP A 217 -19.53 -6.30 7.32
CA ASP A 217 -20.66 -6.74 6.52
C ASP A 217 -20.35 -8.06 5.79
N PRO A 218 -21.10 -9.15 5.99
CA PRO A 218 -20.88 -10.41 5.30
C PRO A 218 -21.06 -10.33 3.78
N ALA A 219 -21.78 -9.33 3.26
CA ALA A 219 -21.91 -9.10 1.81
C ALA A 219 -20.59 -8.67 1.18
N VAL A 220 -19.74 -7.93 1.92
CA VAL A 220 -18.47 -7.41 1.41
C VAL A 220 -17.38 -8.48 1.49
N ARG A 221 -16.79 -8.83 0.35
CA ARG A 221 -15.64 -9.75 0.20
C ARG A 221 -14.38 -9.03 -0.28
N VAL A 222 -14.55 -7.98 -1.06
CA VAL A 222 -13.46 -7.15 -1.61
C VAL A 222 -13.73 -5.70 -1.27
N LEU A 223 -12.72 -5.01 -0.75
CA LEU A 223 -12.80 -3.58 -0.43
C LEU A 223 -11.73 -2.83 -1.23
N MET A 224 -12.20 -1.94 -2.11
CA MET A 224 -11.39 -1.03 -2.89
C MET A 224 -11.15 0.26 -2.10
N LEU A 225 -9.90 0.70 -1.98
CA LEU A 225 -9.55 1.94 -1.32
C LEU A 225 -8.83 2.90 -2.27
N TYR A 226 -9.24 4.17 -2.27
CA TYR A 226 -8.47 5.25 -2.87
C TYR A 226 -7.86 6.13 -1.78
N VAL A 227 -6.54 6.00 -1.60
CA VAL A 227 -5.80 6.61 -0.48
C VAL A 227 -4.88 7.72 -0.99
N GLU A 228 -5.14 8.94 -0.55
CA GLU A 228 -4.29 10.11 -0.71
C GLU A 228 -3.36 10.27 0.50
N ALA A 229 -3.89 10.05 1.71
CA ALA A 229 -3.15 10.07 2.96
C ALA A 229 -3.85 9.19 4.00
N THR A 230 -3.09 8.44 4.79
CA THR A 230 -3.65 7.59 5.85
C THR A 230 -3.90 8.34 7.16
N GLY A 231 -3.06 9.32 7.51
CA GLY A 231 -3.13 10.07 8.77
C GLY A 231 -2.76 9.24 10.01
N ASP A 232 -3.30 8.03 10.14
CA ASP A 232 -3.01 7.04 11.17
C ASP A 232 -2.65 5.68 10.53
N GLY A 233 -1.36 5.40 10.49
CA GLY A 233 -0.77 4.15 10.01
C GLY A 233 -1.06 2.95 10.90
N ALA A 234 -1.30 3.15 12.20
CA ALA A 234 -1.68 2.07 13.09
C ALA A 234 -3.12 1.60 12.80
N ALA A 235 -4.04 2.56 12.58
CA ALA A 235 -5.40 2.26 12.16
C ALA A 235 -5.43 1.56 10.78
N TYR A 236 -4.59 1.99 9.83
CA TYR A 236 -4.45 1.32 8.54
C TYR A 236 -3.88 -0.10 8.67
N ALA A 237 -2.86 -0.31 9.52
CA ALA A 237 -2.30 -1.63 9.77
C ALA A 237 -3.34 -2.57 10.38
N GLU A 238 -4.14 -2.09 11.33
CA GLU A 238 -5.24 -2.86 11.92
C GLU A 238 -6.33 -3.19 10.89
N LEU A 239 -6.70 -2.24 10.02
CA LEU A 239 -7.61 -2.48 8.90
C LEU A 239 -7.11 -3.62 8.00
N ALA A 240 -5.85 -3.55 7.59
CA ALA A 240 -5.22 -4.55 6.74
C ALA A 240 -5.16 -5.92 7.43
N HIS A 241 -4.80 -5.94 8.72
CA HIS A 241 -4.76 -7.15 9.53
C HIS A 241 -6.14 -7.81 9.67
N ARG A 242 -7.19 -7.04 9.94
CA ARG A 242 -8.55 -7.58 10.07
C ARG A 242 -9.11 -8.10 8.75
N ALA A 243 -8.84 -7.42 7.65
CA ALA A 243 -9.22 -7.92 6.33
C ALA A 243 -8.59 -9.29 6.06
N GLN A 244 -7.28 -9.41 6.32
CA GLN A 244 -6.55 -10.67 6.19
C GLN A 244 -7.14 -11.77 7.10
N GLN A 245 -7.40 -11.49 8.37
CA GLN A 245 -8.02 -12.45 9.30
C GLN A 245 -9.41 -12.90 8.86
N ALA A 246 -10.18 -12.00 8.26
CA ALA A 246 -11.51 -12.28 7.75
C ALA A 246 -11.50 -13.00 6.38
N GLY A 247 -10.32 -13.21 5.78
CA GLY A 247 -10.19 -13.76 4.43
C GLY A 247 -10.74 -12.83 3.34
N LYS A 248 -10.86 -11.53 3.64
CA LYS A 248 -11.37 -10.50 2.72
C LYS A 248 -10.20 -9.78 2.05
N GLN A 249 -10.41 -9.36 0.82
CA GLN A 249 -9.36 -8.75 0.00
C GLN A 249 -9.41 -7.22 0.09
N LEU A 250 -8.25 -6.59 0.33
CA LEU A 250 -8.09 -5.14 0.18
C LEU A 250 -7.33 -4.86 -1.11
N VAL A 251 -7.91 -3.99 -1.96
CA VAL A 251 -7.26 -3.52 -3.19
C VAL A 251 -7.10 -2.00 -3.07
N VAL A 252 -5.88 -1.49 -3.13
CA VAL A 252 -5.60 -0.10 -2.79
C VAL A 252 -4.90 0.62 -3.92
N LEU A 253 -5.53 1.70 -4.39
CA LEU A 253 -4.94 2.70 -5.26
C LEU A 253 -4.45 3.88 -4.41
N ARG A 254 -3.14 4.09 -4.40
CA ARG A 254 -2.52 5.20 -3.65
C ARG A 254 -2.08 6.32 -4.58
N SER A 255 -2.55 7.53 -4.35
CA SER A 255 -2.08 8.73 -5.05
C SER A 255 -0.83 9.31 -4.36
N GLY A 256 -0.15 10.26 -4.99
CA GLY A 256 0.98 10.94 -4.34
C GLY A 256 2.27 10.12 -4.18
N ARG A 257 2.49 9.06 -4.96
CA ARG A 257 3.67 8.17 -4.83
C ARG A 257 4.99 8.80 -5.30
N SER A 258 4.92 9.66 -6.32
CA SER A 258 6.10 10.37 -6.87
C SER A 258 6.32 11.69 -6.16
N SER A 259 7.53 12.27 -6.28
CA SER A 259 7.80 13.60 -5.71
C SER A 259 6.85 14.68 -6.25
N ALA A 260 6.48 14.61 -7.54
CA ALA A 260 5.50 15.50 -8.15
C ALA A 260 4.08 15.23 -7.64
N GLY A 261 3.68 13.96 -7.53
CA GLY A 261 2.39 13.57 -6.97
C GLY A 261 2.24 14.03 -5.51
N ARG A 262 3.30 13.86 -4.70
CA ARG A 262 3.32 14.32 -3.30
C ARG A 262 3.03 15.82 -3.20
N ARG A 263 3.70 16.64 -4.01
CA ARG A 263 3.45 18.09 -4.02
C ARG A 263 2.00 18.43 -4.42
N ALA A 264 1.45 17.73 -5.42
CA ALA A 264 0.07 17.96 -5.86
C ALA A 264 -0.95 17.62 -4.76
N VAL A 265 -0.86 16.45 -4.13
CA VAL A 265 -1.78 16.03 -3.06
C VAL A 265 -1.70 16.95 -1.85
N ALA A 266 -0.49 17.32 -1.41
CA ALA A 266 -0.30 18.23 -0.28
C ALA A 266 -0.94 19.61 -0.55
N SER A 267 -0.81 20.13 -1.78
CA SER A 267 -1.42 21.42 -2.15
C SER A 267 -2.94 21.38 -2.28
N HIS A 268 -3.50 20.20 -2.61
CA HIS A 268 -4.95 20.02 -2.84
C HIS A 268 -5.72 19.80 -1.53
N THR A 269 -5.16 19.02 -0.61
CA THR A 269 -5.86 18.60 0.63
C THR A 269 -5.42 19.38 1.86
N GLY A 270 -4.25 20.05 1.81
CA GLY A 270 -3.63 20.66 2.98
C GLY A 270 -3.14 19.63 4.02
N SER A 271 -3.16 18.34 3.70
CA SER A 271 -2.70 17.25 4.58
C SER A 271 -1.26 16.84 4.27
N MET A 272 -0.53 16.38 5.29
CA MET A 272 0.81 15.83 5.11
C MET A 272 0.71 14.38 4.60
N LEU A 273 1.45 14.04 3.55
CA LEU A 273 1.53 12.67 3.07
C LEU A 273 2.35 11.83 4.04
N GLY A 274 1.76 10.72 4.49
CA GLY A 274 2.42 9.81 5.42
C GLY A 274 3.50 8.93 4.79
N ASP A 275 4.19 8.15 5.62
CA ASP A 275 5.32 7.31 5.23
C ASP A 275 4.97 6.29 4.13
N ASP A 276 5.42 6.57 2.90
CA ASP A 276 5.12 5.77 1.71
C ASP A 276 5.77 4.37 1.78
N VAL A 277 6.99 4.29 2.30
CA VAL A 277 7.71 3.02 2.42
C VAL A 277 7.02 2.16 3.47
N ALA A 278 6.73 2.72 4.65
CA ALA A 278 6.06 1.97 5.70
C ALA A 278 4.64 1.55 5.31
N PHE A 279 3.90 2.39 4.57
CA PHE A 279 2.59 2.03 4.02
C PHE A 279 2.67 0.84 3.07
N VAL A 280 3.59 0.86 2.11
CA VAL A 280 3.77 -0.24 1.15
C VAL A 280 4.16 -1.53 1.86
N LEU A 281 5.10 -1.47 2.80
CA LEU A 281 5.54 -2.64 3.56
C LEU A 281 4.42 -3.19 4.45
N THR A 282 3.60 -2.32 5.06
CA THR A 282 2.42 -2.71 5.83
C THR A 282 1.40 -3.42 4.94
N SER A 283 1.13 -2.85 3.76
CA SER A 283 0.25 -3.41 2.75
C SER A 283 0.71 -4.83 2.35
N GLN A 284 1.99 -4.97 2.00
CA GLN A 284 2.59 -6.24 1.61
C GLN A 284 2.53 -7.30 2.72
N ARG A 285 2.83 -6.92 3.97
CA ARG A 285 2.79 -7.83 5.13
C ARG A 285 1.41 -8.44 5.35
N HIS A 286 0.34 -7.71 5.03
CA HIS A 286 -1.04 -8.16 5.22
C HIS A 286 -1.71 -8.66 3.93
N GLY A 287 -0.96 -8.79 2.82
CA GLY A 287 -1.50 -9.28 1.55
C GLY A 287 -2.45 -8.29 0.86
N VAL A 288 -2.34 -6.99 1.17
CA VAL A 288 -3.07 -5.94 0.46
C VAL A 288 -2.54 -5.81 -0.96
N ILE A 289 -3.45 -5.79 -1.94
CA ILE A 289 -3.10 -5.68 -3.35
C ILE A 289 -3.00 -4.20 -3.73
N LEU A 290 -1.76 -3.72 -3.90
CA LEU A 290 -1.50 -2.36 -4.36
C LEU A 290 -1.60 -2.29 -5.88
N VAL A 291 -2.37 -1.33 -6.38
CA VAL A 291 -2.57 -1.04 -7.81
C VAL A 291 -2.14 0.39 -8.12
N ASP A 292 -1.90 0.67 -9.40
CA ASP A 292 -1.33 1.94 -9.86
C ASP A 292 -2.34 2.79 -10.67
N ASP A 293 -3.48 2.22 -11.08
CA ASP A 293 -4.53 2.90 -11.86
C ASP A 293 -5.96 2.48 -11.42
N VAL A 294 -6.96 3.30 -11.76
CA VAL A 294 -8.39 3.03 -11.56
C VAL A 294 -8.83 1.81 -12.38
N ASP A 295 -8.36 1.67 -13.62
CA ASP A 295 -8.71 0.52 -14.46
C ASP A 295 -8.20 -0.78 -13.82
N GLU A 296 -6.99 -0.74 -13.25
CA GLU A 296 -6.40 -1.87 -12.53
C GLU A 296 -7.15 -2.16 -11.21
N LEU A 297 -7.53 -1.11 -10.45
CA LEU A 297 -8.34 -1.22 -9.23
C LEU A 297 -9.65 -1.99 -9.50
N LEU A 298 -10.38 -1.59 -10.52
CA LEU A 298 -11.66 -2.19 -10.90
C LEU A 298 -11.49 -3.61 -11.42
N ALA A 299 -10.52 -3.84 -12.31
CA ALA A 299 -10.30 -5.15 -12.90
C ALA A 299 -9.86 -6.19 -11.86
N VAL A 300 -8.93 -5.84 -10.97
CA VAL A 300 -8.52 -6.72 -9.86
C VAL A 300 -9.72 -7.02 -8.97
N ALA A 301 -10.50 -6.01 -8.57
CA ALA A 301 -11.66 -6.20 -7.72
C ALA A 301 -12.73 -7.11 -8.37
N ALA A 302 -12.99 -6.95 -9.67
CA ALA A 302 -13.94 -7.78 -10.42
C ALA A 302 -13.50 -9.25 -10.47
N VAL A 303 -12.21 -9.53 -10.69
CA VAL A 303 -11.70 -10.90 -10.68
C VAL A 303 -11.78 -11.52 -9.29
N LEU A 304 -11.41 -10.77 -8.24
CA LEU A 304 -11.51 -11.25 -6.85
C LEU A 304 -12.96 -11.47 -6.40
N ALA A 305 -13.90 -10.67 -6.91
CA ALA A 305 -15.33 -10.81 -6.62
C ALA A 305 -15.89 -12.17 -7.06
N ALA A 306 -15.29 -12.80 -8.08
CA ALA A 306 -15.64 -14.15 -8.54
C ALA A 306 -15.24 -15.25 -7.53
N GLY A 307 -14.42 -14.93 -6.52
CA GLY A 307 -14.07 -15.84 -5.42
C GLY A 307 -13.06 -16.92 -5.79
N LYS A 308 -12.21 -16.66 -6.80
CA LYS A 308 -11.19 -17.62 -7.28
C LYS A 308 -9.80 -17.05 -7.05
N PRO A 309 -9.00 -17.58 -6.11
CA PRO A 309 -7.66 -17.09 -5.88
C PRO A 309 -6.70 -17.61 -6.96
N ALA A 310 -5.73 -16.79 -7.36
CA ALA A 310 -4.54 -17.31 -8.05
C ALA A 310 -3.60 -17.91 -7.00
N GLU A 311 -3.08 -19.11 -7.26
CA GLU A 311 -2.14 -19.76 -6.33
C GLU A 311 -0.69 -19.31 -6.54
N GLY A 312 -0.42 -18.62 -7.65
CA GLY A 312 0.92 -18.19 -8.01
C GLY A 312 0.99 -17.44 -9.35
N PRO A 313 2.20 -17.21 -9.87
CA PRO A 313 2.44 -16.40 -11.06
C PRO A 313 2.39 -17.19 -12.37
N ARG A 314 1.96 -18.46 -12.36
CA ARG A 314 2.02 -19.33 -13.54
C ARG A 314 0.75 -19.17 -14.39
N VAL A 315 0.91 -18.61 -15.57
CA VAL A 315 -0.19 -18.31 -16.50
C VAL A 315 -0.16 -19.29 -17.66
N ALA A 316 -1.30 -19.89 -17.96
CA ALA A 316 -1.51 -20.56 -19.25
C ALA A 316 -2.30 -19.65 -20.19
N VAL A 317 -1.71 -19.37 -21.34
CA VAL A 317 -2.34 -18.54 -22.37
C VAL A 317 -3.06 -19.42 -23.38
N VAL A 318 -4.33 -19.14 -23.67
CA VAL A 318 -5.12 -19.75 -24.74
C VAL A 318 -5.44 -18.68 -25.77
N THR A 319 -5.06 -18.88 -27.03
CA THR A 319 -5.18 -17.83 -28.06
C THR A 319 -5.70 -18.36 -29.39
N THR A 320 -6.42 -17.52 -30.13
CA THR A 320 -6.79 -17.79 -31.54
C THR A 320 -5.69 -17.40 -32.54
N SER A 321 -4.61 -16.78 -32.06
CA SER A 321 -3.54 -16.18 -32.87
C SER A 321 -2.19 -16.36 -32.20
N GLY A 322 -1.26 -17.04 -32.88
CA GLY A 322 0.13 -17.16 -32.43
C GLY A 322 0.82 -15.81 -32.20
N GLY A 323 0.51 -14.78 -32.99
CA GLY A 323 1.06 -13.43 -32.78
C GLY A 323 0.60 -12.79 -31.46
N ALA A 324 -0.67 -12.96 -31.09
CA ALA A 324 -1.17 -12.53 -29.78
C ALA A 324 -0.58 -13.39 -28.64
N GLY A 325 -0.34 -14.68 -28.89
CA GLY A 325 0.35 -15.58 -27.97
C GLY A 325 1.78 -15.13 -27.67
N SER A 326 2.59 -14.84 -28.71
CA SER A 326 3.96 -14.32 -28.53
C SER A 326 3.98 -13.00 -27.77
N LEU A 327 3.09 -12.05 -28.12
CA LEU A 327 2.97 -10.79 -27.40
C LEU A 327 2.63 -10.99 -25.92
N ALA A 328 1.78 -11.98 -25.61
CA ALA A 328 1.45 -12.32 -24.23
C ALA A 328 2.63 -12.89 -23.46
N ALA A 329 3.41 -13.76 -24.10
CA ALA A 329 4.61 -14.33 -23.48
C ALA A 329 5.60 -13.23 -23.07
N ASP A 330 5.88 -12.28 -23.97
CA ASP A 330 6.78 -11.15 -23.70
C ASP A 330 6.24 -10.27 -22.55
N LEU A 331 4.98 -9.83 -22.64
CA LEU A 331 4.39 -8.91 -21.65
C LEU A 331 4.15 -9.58 -20.29
N CYS A 332 3.88 -10.88 -20.25
CA CYS A 332 3.82 -11.64 -18.99
C CYS A 332 5.20 -11.72 -18.35
N ALA A 333 6.25 -12.00 -19.13
CA ALA A 333 7.62 -12.06 -18.64
C ALA A 333 8.09 -10.70 -18.07
N ASP A 334 7.75 -9.59 -18.73
CA ASP A 334 8.09 -8.23 -18.29
C ASP A 334 7.53 -7.89 -16.90
N VAL A 335 6.39 -8.46 -16.52
CA VAL A 335 5.76 -8.28 -15.20
C VAL A 335 6.04 -9.45 -14.23
N GLY A 336 6.95 -10.35 -14.58
CA GLY A 336 7.41 -11.44 -13.72
C GLY A 336 6.49 -12.67 -13.66
N LEU A 337 5.50 -12.77 -14.54
CA LEU A 337 4.67 -13.97 -14.70
C LEU A 337 5.44 -15.07 -15.45
N GLN A 338 5.04 -16.32 -15.21
CA GLN A 338 5.68 -17.50 -15.79
C GLN A 338 4.71 -18.19 -16.74
N LEU A 339 5.17 -18.57 -17.93
CA LEU A 339 4.42 -19.42 -18.85
C LEU A 339 5.05 -20.82 -18.85
N PRO A 340 4.67 -21.70 -17.90
CA PRO A 340 5.28 -23.03 -17.82
C PRO A 340 4.89 -23.90 -19.01
N GLU A 341 5.76 -24.85 -19.33
CA GLU A 341 5.43 -25.92 -20.27
C GLU A 341 4.33 -26.81 -19.68
N LEU A 342 3.26 -27.03 -20.46
CA LEU A 342 2.17 -27.91 -20.05
C LEU A 342 2.61 -29.36 -20.06
N SER A 343 2.09 -30.16 -19.12
CA SER A 343 2.44 -31.58 -19.03
C SER A 343 2.08 -32.34 -20.32
N ALA A 344 2.80 -33.42 -20.61
CA ALA A 344 2.51 -34.27 -21.76
C ALA A 344 1.06 -34.80 -21.73
N ALA A 345 0.54 -35.11 -20.54
CA ALA A 345 -0.84 -35.55 -20.35
C ALA A 345 -1.86 -34.48 -20.76
N THR A 346 -1.63 -33.22 -20.40
CA THR A 346 -2.46 -32.09 -20.83
C THR A 346 -2.38 -31.90 -22.34
N GLN A 347 -1.17 -31.90 -22.92
CA GLN A 347 -0.99 -31.75 -24.37
C GLN A 347 -1.69 -32.88 -25.16
N ASP A 348 -1.67 -34.11 -24.66
CA ASP A 348 -2.33 -35.25 -25.32
C ASP A 348 -3.87 -35.15 -25.29
N ARG A 349 -4.44 -34.57 -24.22
CA ARG A 349 -5.88 -34.27 -24.13
C ARG A 349 -6.29 -33.12 -25.06
N LEU A 350 -5.41 -32.15 -25.28
CA LEU A 350 -5.65 -31.02 -26.20
C LEU A 350 -5.51 -31.40 -27.68
N ARG A 351 -4.60 -32.33 -28.01
CA ARG A 351 -4.31 -32.79 -29.38
C ARG A 351 -5.52 -33.13 -30.25
N PRO A 352 -6.58 -33.82 -29.79
CA PRO A 352 -7.75 -34.09 -30.62
C PRO A 352 -8.61 -32.84 -30.91
N LEU A 353 -8.49 -31.76 -30.11
CA LEU A 353 -9.25 -30.52 -30.24
C LEU A 353 -8.56 -29.52 -31.17
N ILE A 354 -7.23 -29.46 -31.12
CA ILE A 354 -6.42 -28.46 -31.80
C ILE A 354 -5.92 -29.00 -33.17
N PRO A 355 -6.05 -28.25 -34.28
CA PRO A 355 -5.52 -28.67 -35.57
C PRO A 355 -4.00 -28.91 -35.56
N PRO A 356 -3.45 -29.73 -36.46
CA PRO A 356 -2.01 -30.06 -36.48
C PRO A 356 -1.05 -28.87 -36.64
N PHE A 357 -1.55 -27.73 -37.14
CA PHE A 357 -0.79 -26.49 -37.32
C PHE A 357 -1.05 -25.45 -36.21
N GLY A 358 -1.86 -25.79 -35.20
CA GLY A 358 -1.93 -25.05 -33.95
C GLY A 358 -0.80 -25.45 -32.99
N ALA A 359 -0.75 -24.82 -31.82
CA ALA A 359 0.28 -25.07 -30.80
C ALA A 359 -0.34 -25.69 -29.54
N LEU A 360 0.24 -26.80 -29.07
CA LEU A 360 -0.17 -27.47 -27.82
C LEU A 360 0.63 -27.01 -26.60
N ALA A 361 1.82 -26.43 -26.83
CA ALA A 361 2.63 -25.82 -25.77
C ALA A 361 1.99 -24.52 -25.29
N ASN A 362 2.43 -23.99 -24.16
CA ASN A 362 1.98 -22.68 -23.65
C ASN A 362 2.84 -21.56 -24.28
N PRO A 363 2.28 -20.57 -24.99
CA PRO A 363 0.85 -20.31 -25.28
C PRO A 363 0.18 -21.33 -26.22
N VAL A 364 -1.02 -21.77 -25.85
CA VAL A 364 -1.84 -22.72 -26.62
C VAL A 364 -2.58 -21.99 -27.74
N ASP A 365 -2.12 -22.17 -28.98
CA ASP A 365 -2.76 -21.60 -30.17
C ASP A 365 -3.80 -22.57 -30.73
N VAL A 366 -5.08 -22.27 -30.46
CA VAL A 366 -6.21 -23.08 -30.91
C VAL A 366 -6.64 -22.78 -32.35
N THR A 367 -6.12 -21.70 -32.94
CA THR A 367 -6.49 -21.15 -34.25
C THR A 367 -7.97 -20.76 -34.36
N ALA A 368 -8.33 -20.07 -35.44
CA ALA A 368 -9.74 -19.76 -35.73
C ALA A 368 -10.59 -21.01 -36.08
N GLN A 369 -9.98 -22.16 -36.40
CA GLN A 369 -10.74 -23.36 -36.77
C GLN A 369 -11.40 -24.06 -35.58
N LEU A 370 -11.02 -23.72 -34.34
CA LEU A 370 -11.67 -24.27 -33.15
C LEU A 370 -13.18 -23.98 -33.14
N PHE A 371 -13.60 -22.82 -33.66
CA PHE A 371 -15.02 -22.43 -33.75
C PHE A 371 -15.88 -23.39 -34.58
N ASN A 372 -15.28 -24.19 -35.47
CA ASN A 372 -16.01 -25.18 -36.27
C ASN A 372 -16.35 -26.46 -35.48
N ARG A 373 -15.80 -26.63 -34.28
CA ARG A 373 -16.00 -27.84 -33.45
C ARG A 373 -17.17 -27.74 -32.47
N GLY A 374 -17.82 -26.58 -32.40
CA GLY A 374 -18.97 -26.34 -31.53
C GLY A 374 -18.77 -25.10 -30.67
N ALA A 375 -19.87 -24.63 -30.07
CA ALA A 375 -19.88 -23.38 -29.30
C ALA A 375 -19.07 -23.45 -27.99
N GLN A 376 -18.82 -24.65 -27.46
CA GLN A 376 -18.13 -24.87 -26.17
C GLN A 376 -16.65 -25.25 -26.31
N ALA A 377 -16.15 -25.35 -27.55
CA ALA A 377 -14.82 -25.89 -27.79
C ALA A 377 -13.70 -25.05 -27.13
N PHE A 378 -13.93 -23.74 -26.96
CA PHE A 378 -12.96 -22.84 -26.32
C PHE A 378 -12.92 -23.07 -24.80
N GLY A 379 -14.09 -23.17 -24.17
CA GLY A 379 -14.24 -23.53 -22.77
C GLY A 379 -13.64 -24.90 -22.44
N ASP A 380 -13.80 -25.89 -23.32
CA ASP A 380 -13.20 -27.23 -23.17
C ASP A 380 -11.66 -27.17 -23.05
N VAL A 381 -11.01 -26.38 -23.91
CA VAL A 381 -9.55 -26.17 -23.87
C VAL A 381 -9.14 -25.53 -22.55
N CYS A 382 -9.85 -24.48 -22.13
CA CYS A 382 -9.56 -23.79 -20.87
C CYS A 382 -9.71 -24.72 -19.65
N ARG A 383 -10.74 -25.58 -19.64
CA ARG A 383 -10.96 -26.56 -18.56
C ARG A 383 -9.85 -27.61 -18.51
N ILE A 384 -9.41 -28.14 -19.66
CA ILE A 384 -8.29 -29.09 -19.71
C ILE A 384 -7.00 -28.46 -19.17
N ILE A 385 -6.71 -27.22 -19.55
CA ILE A 385 -5.50 -26.50 -19.13
C ILE A 385 -5.52 -26.18 -17.63
N ALA A 386 -6.67 -25.75 -17.10
CA ALA A 386 -6.82 -25.42 -15.69
C ALA A 386 -6.67 -26.61 -14.73
N GLU A 387 -6.72 -27.85 -15.25
CA GLU A 387 -6.47 -29.07 -14.48
C GLU A 387 -4.97 -29.43 -14.40
N ASP A 388 -4.08 -28.72 -15.11
CA ASP A 388 -2.64 -28.94 -15.04
C ASP A 388 -2.06 -28.26 -13.79
N ASP A 389 -1.36 -29.02 -12.94
CA ASP A 389 -0.74 -28.54 -11.71
C ASP A 389 0.25 -27.38 -11.93
N ALA A 390 0.70 -27.16 -13.17
CA ALA A 390 1.53 -26.04 -13.57
C ALA A 390 0.77 -24.70 -13.68
N VAL A 391 -0.56 -24.65 -13.61
CA VAL A 391 -1.37 -23.48 -13.99
C VAL A 391 -2.05 -22.85 -12.77
N ASP A 392 -1.76 -21.56 -12.53
CA ASP A 392 -2.39 -20.76 -11.47
C ASP A 392 -3.47 -19.81 -12.02
N VAL A 393 -3.36 -19.40 -13.28
CA VAL A 393 -4.27 -18.48 -13.97
C VAL A 393 -4.43 -18.88 -15.44
N VAL A 394 -5.65 -18.84 -15.97
CA VAL A 394 -5.92 -19.00 -17.41
C VAL A 394 -6.14 -17.64 -18.05
N ALA A 395 -5.35 -17.31 -19.07
CA ALA A 395 -5.49 -16.08 -19.84
C ALA A 395 -5.96 -16.40 -21.26
N VAL A 396 -7.15 -15.94 -21.61
CA VAL A 396 -7.73 -16.11 -22.95
C VAL A 396 -7.48 -14.86 -23.78
N LEU A 397 -6.84 -15.00 -24.93
CA LEU A 397 -6.57 -13.91 -25.87
C LEU A 397 -7.25 -14.17 -27.21
N VAL A 398 -8.15 -13.27 -27.57
CA VAL A 398 -8.94 -13.38 -28.80
C VAL A 398 -8.73 -12.17 -29.70
N THR A 399 -8.57 -12.42 -30.99
CA THR A 399 -8.39 -11.37 -32.02
C THR A 399 -9.51 -11.45 -33.05
N MET A 400 -10.14 -10.32 -33.39
CA MET A 400 -11.10 -10.20 -34.51
C MET A 400 -12.25 -11.24 -34.56
N VAL A 401 -12.64 -11.80 -33.41
CA VAL A 401 -13.92 -12.53 -33.26
C VAL A 401 -14.97 -11.49 -32.88
N VAL A 402 -16.06 -11.38 -33.64
CA VAL A 402 -17.00 -10.24 -33.60
C VAL A 402 -18.43 -10.70 -33.85
N GLY A 403 -19.40 -9.82 -33.59
CA GLY A 403 -20.83 -10.09 -33.78
C GLY A 403 -21.31 -11.34 -33.04
N GLU A 404 -22.16 -12.14 -33.68
CA GLU A 404 -22.79 -13.31 -33.06
C GLU A 404 -21.77 -14.38 -32.62
N ALA A 405 -20.67 -14.55 -33.37
CA ALA A 405 -19.60 -15.48 -32.97
C ALA A 405 -18.89 -14.99 -31.70
N GLY A 406 -18.65 -13.69 -31.57
CA GLY A 406 -18.11 -13.08 -30.37
C GLY A 406 -19.06 -13.19 -29.17
N ALA A 407 -20.37 -13.05 -29.39
CA ALA A 407 -21.37 -13.24 -28.34
C ALA A 407 -21.38 -14.68 -27.80
N ARG A 408 -21.39 -15.69 -28.69
CA ARG A 408 -21.32 -17.10 -28.29
C ARG A 408 -20.03 -17.45 -27.56
N LEU A 409 -18.89 -16.91 -28.01
CA LEU A 409 -17.63 -17.07 -27.30
C LEU A 409 -17.69 -16.46 -25.90
N ALA A 410 -18.30 -15.27 -25.75
CA ALA A 410 -18.47 -14.65 -24.45
C ALA A 410 -19.35 -15.49 -23.51
N GLU A 411 -20.44 -16.08 -24.02
CA GLU A 411 -21.30 -16.98 -23.25
C GLU A 411 -20.53 -18.22 -22.76
N ASP A 412 -19.74 -18.84 -23.65
CA ASP A 412 -18.89 -19.99 -23.31
C ASP A 412 -17.83 -19.64 -22.26
N LEU A 413 -17.15 -18.50 -22.44
CA LEU A 413 -16.11 -18.05 -21.51
C LEU A 413 -16.68 -17.63 -20.16
N VAL A 414 -17.88 -17.05 -20.10
CA VAL A 414 -18.57 -16.75 -18.83
C VAL A 414 -18.90 -18.05 -18.08
N ALA A 415 -19.48 -19.03 -18.77
CA ALA A 415 -19.78 -20.34 -18.17
C ALA A 415 -18.50 -21.06 -17.70
N THR A 416 -17.45 -20.99 -18.51
CA THR A 416 -16.13 -21.55 -18.19
C THR A 416 -15.51 -20.86 -16.98
N ALA A 417 -15.49 -19.53 -16.98
CA ALA A 417 -14.96 -18.73 -15.88
C ALA A 417 -15.68 -19.04 -14.56
N ALA A 418 -16.97 -19.40 -14.59
CA ALA A 418 -17.70 -19.85 -13.41
C ALA A 418 -17.33 -21.27 -12.95
N ALA A 419 -16.91 -22.15 -13.87
CA ALA A 419 -16.58 -23.56 -13.58
C ALA A 419 -15.11 -23.80 -13.16
N LEU A 420 -14.15 -22.96 -13.55
CA LEU A 420 -12.73 -23.19 -13.26
C LEU A 420 -12.37 -23.08 -11.76
N PRO A 421 -11.36 -23.79 -11.26
CA PRO A 421 -10.88 -23.59 -9.89
C PRO A 421 -10.04 -22.30 -9.73
N CYS A 422 -9.48 -21.79 -10.83
CA CYS A 422 -8.60 -20.64 -10.88
C CYS A 422 -9.22 -19.45 -11.66
N PRO A 423 -8.62 -18.24 -11.58
CA PRO A 423 -9.07 -17.10 -12.37
C PRO A 423 -8.97 -17.33 -13.88
N LEU A 424 -10.00 -16.89 -14.61
CA LEU A 424 -9.98 -16.77 -16.07
C LEU A 424 -10.00 -15.28 -16.44
N LEU A 425 -8.98 -14.83 -17.17
CA LEU A 425 -8.87 -13.46 -17.66
C LEU A 425 -9.10 -13.43 -19.17
N VAL A 426 -9.82 -12.42 -19.67
CA VAL A 426 -10.16 -12.31 -21.10
C VAL A 426 -9.56 -11.05 -21.71
N GLY A 427 -8.59 -11.21 -22.60
CA GLY A 427 -8.10 -10.16 -23.48
C GLY A 427 -8.76 -10.25 -24.85
N TRP A 428 -9.39 -9.17 -25.29
CA TRP A 428 -10.08 -9.10 -26.57
C TRP A 428 -9.55 -7.94 -27.40
N ILE A 429 -8.65 -8.28 -28.32
CA ILE A 429 -7.98 -7.33 -29.20
C ILE A 429 -8.88 -7.09 -30.43
N ALA A 430 -9.93 -6.30 -30.21
CA ALA A 430 -10.88 -5.86 -31.23
C ALA A 430 -11.60 -4.58 -30.77
N GLY A 431 -12.00 -3.75 -31.74
CA GLY A 431 -12.75 -2.52 -31.48
C GLY A 431 -14.09 -2.78 -30.79
N GLN A 432 -14.51 -1.87 -29.91
CA GLN A 432 -15.74 -2.01 -29.13
C GLN A 432 -16.99 -2.08 -30.01
N GLU A 433 -17.06 -1.30 -31.09
CA GLU A 433 -18.22 -1.25 -32.00
C GLU A 433 -18.57 -2.60 -32.63
N LEU A 434 -17.58 -3.46 -32.90
CA LEU A 434 -17.80 -4.78 -33.48
C LEU A 434 -17.97 -5.89 -32.43
N THR A 435 -17.77 -5.57 -31.15
CA THR A 435 -17.79 -6.55 -30.04
C THR A 435 -18.88 -6.26 -29.02
N VAL A 436 -19.83 -5.37 -29.34
CA VAL A 436 -20.87 -4.89 -28.43
C VAL A 436 -21.69 -6.04 -27.82
N GLU A 437 -22.08 -7.02 -28.64
CA GLU A 437 -22.91 -8.14 -28.20
C GLU A 437 -22.19 -9.02 -27.18
N GLY A 438 -20.93 -9.39 -27.45
CA GLY A 438 -20.12 -10.19 -26.51
C GLY A 438 -19.71 -9.41 -25.26
N ARG A 439 -19.35 -8.13 -25.40
CA ARG A 439 -19.06 -7.26 -24.24
C ARG A 439 -20.28 -7.09 -23.34
N ARG A 440 -21.50 -7.07 -23.91
CA ARG A 440 -22.74 -7.07 -23.14
C ARG A 440 -22.89 -8.34 -22.30
N VAL A 441 -22.53 -9.51 -22.84
CA VAL A 441 -22.55 -10.78 -22.11
C VAL A 441 -21.56 -10.75 -20.94
N PHE A 442 -20.31 -10.35 -21.20
CA PHE A 442 -19.30 -10.24 -20.14
C PHE A 442 -19.68 -9.26 -19.04
N ARG A 443 -20.17 -8.07 -19.42
CA ARG A 443 -20.67 -7.04 -18.49
C ARG A 443 -21.83 -7.57 -17.63
N ALA A 444 -22.79 -8.28 -18.23
CA ALA A 444 -23.90 -8.85 -17.47
C ALA A 444 -23.44 -9.91 -16.44
N ALA A 445 -22.27 -10.52 -16.67
CA ALA A 445 -21.66 -11.49 -15.77
C ALA A 445 -20.60 -10.89 -14.82
N GLY A 446 -20.29 -9.59 -14.94
CA GLY A 446 -19.22 -8.94 -14.16
C GLY A 446 -17.81 -9.43 -14.51
N VAL A 447 -17.59 -9.97 -15.71
CA VAL A 447 -16.28 -10.46 -16.15
C VAL A 447 -15.52 -9.34 -16.88
N PRO A 448 -14.34 -8.90 -16.40
CA PRO A 448 -13.58 -7.84 -17.05
C PRO A 448 -12.99 -8.31 -18.38
N VAL A 449 -13.04 -7.44 -19.39
CA VAL A 449 -12.50 -7.69 -20.74
C VAL A 449 -11.42 -6.66 -21.05
N PHE A 450 -10.18 -7.12 -21.16
CA PHE A 450 -9.01 -6.28 -21.40
C PHE A 450 -8.86 -5.97 -22.89
N GLY A 451 -8.74 -4.69 -23.25
CA GLY A 451 -8.42 -4.27 -24.61
C GLY A 451 -6.94 -4.41 -24.97
N SER A 452 -6.08 -4.57 -23.96
CA SER A 452 -4.62 -4.67 -24.06
C SER A 452 -4.12 -5.93 -23.36
N VAL A 453 -3.17 -6.61 -23.99
CA VAL A 453 -2.49 -7.77 -23.40
C VAL A 453 -1.67 -7.35 -22.17
N GLY A 454 -1.11 -6.14 -22.17
CA GLY A 454 -0.30 -5.62 -21.06
C GLY A 454 -1.14 -5.34 -19.81
N ASP A 455 -2.37 -4.85 -19.96
CA ASP A 455 -3.28 -4.65 -18.83
C ASP A 455 -3.68 -5.99 -18.21
N LEU A 456 -3.99 -6.99 -19.05
CA LEU A 456 -4.29 -8.34 -18.58
C LEU A 456 -3.10 -8.93 -17.80
N ALA A 457 -1.89 -8.83 -18.35
CA ALA A 457 -0.68 -9.32 -17.69
C ALA A 457 -0.44 -8.61 -16.35
N ARG A 458 -0.61 -7.28 -16.28
CA ARG A 458 -0.51 -6.53 -15.02
C ARG A 458 -1.51 -7.02 -13.98
N VAL A 459 -2.79 -7.17 -14.34
CA VAL A 459 -3.82 -7.68 -13.41
C VAL A 459 -3.50 -9.10 -12.96
N ALA A 460 -3.09 -9.99 -13.86
CA ALA A 460 -2.65 -11.34 -13.49
C ALA A 460 -1.49 -11.31 -12.48
N ALA A 461 -0.53 -10.42 -12.66
CA ALA A 461 0.60 -10.25 -11.73
C ALA A 461 0.16 -9.74 -10.35
N ARG A 462 -0.85 -8.86 -10.27
CA ARG A 462 -1.41 -8.39 -8.99
C ARG A 462 -2.18 -9.46 -8.23
N LEU A 463 -2.78 -10.41 -8.93
CA LEU A 463 -3.51 -11.52 -8.34
C LEU A 463 -2.58 -12.59 -7.77
N ALA A 464 -1.36 -12.70 -8.32
CA ALA A 464 -0.39 -13.70 -7.87
C ALA A 464 0.11 -13.38 -6.45
N PRO A 465 -0.05 -14.29 -5.48
CA PRO A 465 0.45 -14.08 -4.14
C PRO A 465 1.98 -14.00 -4.16
N PRO A 466 2.59 -13.14 -3.31
CA PRO A 466 4.04 -13.10 -3.18
C PRO A 466 4.55 -14.46 -2.68
N ARG A 467 5.45 -15.09 -3.44
CA ARG A 467 6.02 -16.39 -3.04
C ARG A 467 6.95 -16.20 -1.84
N PRO A 468 6.81 -16.98 -0.76
CA PRO A 468 7.79 -16.94 0.32
C PRO A 468 9.16 -17.37 -0.24
N PRO A 469 10.25 -16.67 0.11
CA PRO A 469 11.58 -17.11 -0.27
C PRO A 469 11.86 -18.49 0.33
N GLY A 470 12.62 -19.32 -0.39
CA GLY A 470 12.90 -20.71 0.03
C GLY A 470 13.44 -20.79 1.46
N THR A 471 13.13 -21.89 2.15
CA THR A 471 13.34 -22.07 3.60
C THR A 471 14.77 -21.69 4.02
N PRO A 472 14.94 -20.67 4.88
CA PRO A 472 16.25 -20.34 5.43
C PRO A 472 16.72 -21.44 6.39
N PRO A 473 18.03 -21.59 6.62
CA PRO A 473 18.52 -22.48 7.65
C PRO A 473 17.99 -22.02 9.03
N PRO A 474 17.75 -22.93 9.98
CA PRO A 474 17.33 -22.57 11.32
C PRO A 474 18.39 -21.69 11.98
N LEU A 475 17.98 -20.52 12.45
CA LEU A 475 18.81 -19.57 13.20
C LEU A 475 18.39 -19.58 14.68
N PRO A 476 19.34 -19.36 15.62
CA PRO A 476 18.99 -19.19 17.02
C PRO A 476 18.08 -17.97 17.20
N ALA A 477 17.20 -18.01 18.20
CA ALA A 477 16.41 -16.85 18.56
C ALA A 477 17.34 -15.70 18.98
N ALA A 478 17.11 -14.51 18.42
CA ALA A 478 17.88 -13.32 18.80
C ALA A 478 17.64 -13.01 20.29
N PRO A 479 18.69 -12.61 21.04
CA PRO A 479 18.53 -12.25 22.44
C PRO A 479 17.64 -11.02 22.58
N GLN A 480 16.81 -10.98 23.63
CA GLN A 480 16.04 -9.79 23.94
C GLN A 480 16.98 -8.66 24.34
N LEU A 481 16.85 -7.50 23.67
CA LEU A 481 17.65 -6.33 23.98
C LEU A 481 17.21 -5.67 25.30
N PRO A 482 18.15 -5.11 26.08
CA PRO A 482 17.83 -4.39 27.31
C PRO A 482 17.21 -3.03 26.96
N ALA A 483 15.89 -2.99 26.75
CA ALA A 483 15.20 -1.78 26.28
C ALA A 483 15.41 -0.55 27.18
N GLY A 484 15.58 -0.75 28.49
CA GLY A 484 15.90 0.34 29.43
C GLY A 484 17.28 0.95 29.19
N GLU A 485 18.27 0.14 28.84
CA GLU A 485 19.64 0.59 28.53
C GLU A 485 19.67 1.32 27.18
N VAL A 486 19.00 0.78 26.15
CA VAL A 486 18.86 1.44 24.85
C VAL A 486 18.24 2.83 25.00
N ARG A 487 17.14 2.95 25.76
CA ARG A 487 16.48 4.24 25.99
C ARG A 487 17.39 5.21 26.76
N ALA A 488 18.06 4.73 27.81
CA ALA A 488 18.97 5.56 28.60
C ALA A 488 20.15 6.11 27.77
N LEU A 489 20.68 5.34 26.83
CA LEU A 489 21.74 5.79 25.91
C LEU A 489 21.24 6.82 24.90
N LEU A 490 19.98 6.70 24.44
CA LEU A 490 19.37 7.66 23.51
C LEU A 490 18.93 8.96 24.20
N ASP A 491 18.56 8.90 25.48
CA ASP A 491 18.18 10.07 26.29
C ASP A 491 19.42 10.86 26.79
N ALA A 492 20.64 10.40 26.48
CA ALA A 492 21.87 11.10 26.85
C ALA A 492 22.05 12.42 26.05
N PRO A 493 22.69 13.45 26.63
CA PRO A 493 22.92 14.72 25.93
C PRO A 493 23.74 14.58 24.62
N VAL A 494 24.63 13.59 24.58
CA VAL A 494 25.39 13.18 23.40
C VAL A 494 25.21 11.68 23.25
N VAL A 495 24.73 11.24 22.09
CA VAL A 495 24.44 9.83 21.83
C VAL A 495 25.75 9.11 21.50
N ASP A 496 26.16 8.19 22.38
CA ASP A 496 27.30 7.30 22.13
C ASP A 496 26.86 6.11 21.27
N GLY A 497 27.03 6.23 19.95
CA GLY A 497 26.73 5.16 19.00
C GLY A 497 27.51 3.87 19.27
N ALA A 498 28.74 3.95 19.79
CA ALA A 498 29.54 2.77 20.10
C ALA A 498 29.02 2.04 21.35
N ALA A 499 28.55 2.78 22.37
CA ALA A 499 27.84 2.19 23.49
C ALA A 499 26.52 1.55 23.05
N LEU A 500 25.79 2.19 22.13
CA LEU A 500 24.56 1.66 21.59
C LEU A 500 24.79 0.33 20.84
N LEU A 501 25.82 0.25 19.98
CA LEU A 501 26.19 -1.00 19.30
C LEU A 501 26.53 -2.12 20.30
N ARG A 502 27.24 -1.81 21.41
CA ARG A 502 27.52 -2.79 22.48
C ARG A 502 26.24 -3.28 23.17
N ALA A 503 25.35 -2.35 23.54
CA ALA A 503 24.08 -2.68 24.18
C ALA A 503 23.18 -3.53 23.28
N VAL A 504 23.22 -3.27 21.96
CA VAL A 504 22.47 -4.03 20.94
C VAL A 504 23.16 -5.37 20.59
N GLY A 505 24.46 -5.48 20.87
CA GLY A 505 25.26 -6.68 20.60
C GLY A 505 25.68 -6.81 19.13
N ILE A 506 25.88 -5.69 18.43
CA ILE A 506 26.50 -5.66 17.10
C ILE A 506 28.00 -5.43 17.28
N ALA A 507 28.83 -6.29 16.69
CA ALA A 507 30.27 -6.20 16.83
C ALA A 507 30.81 -4.91 16.20
N GLN A 508 31.82 -4.32 16.82
CA GLN A 508 32.51 -3.12 16.34
C GLN A 508 34.01 -3.25 16.63
N PRO A 509 34.88 -2.57 15.87
CA PRO A 509 36.31 -2.60 16.11
C PRO A 509 36.65 -1.85 17.40
N SER A 510 37.77 -2.21 18.01
CA SER A 510 38.33 -1.41 19.10
C SER A 510 38.61 0.01 18.61
N SER A 511 38.19 1.01 19.39
CA SER A 511 38.31 2.43 19.02
C SER A 511 38.56 3.27 20.27
N VAL A 512 39.46 4.25 20.16
CA VAL A 512 39.77 5.22 21.21
C VAL A 512 39.77 6.64 20.65
N LEU A 513 39.12 7.57 21.34
CA LEU A 513 39.18 8.99 21.02
C LEU A 513 40.51 9.58 21.52
N VAL A 514 41.25 10.23 20.63
CA VAL A 514 42.48 10.94 20.96
C VAL A 514 42.39 12.40 20.53
N THR A 515 43.07 13.26 21.28
CA THR A 515 43.05 14.72 21.06
C THR A 515 44.42 15.31 20.73
N THR A 516 45.48 14.49 20.69
CA THR A 516 46.83 14.93 20.31
C THR A 516 47.48 13.99 19.29
N PRO A 517 48.42 14.49 18.45
CA PRO A 517 49.17 13.67 17.52
C PRO A 517 49.96 12.54 18.19
N GLU A 518 50.54 12.78 19.37
CA GLU A 518 51.32 11.79 20.12
C GLU A 518 50.44 10.68 20.65
N ALA A 519 49.24 11.03 21.14
CA ALA A 519 48.24 10.07 21.57
C ALA A 519 47.74 9.22 20.39
N ALA A 520 47.61 9.81 19.19
CA ALA A 520 47.26 9.07 17.98
C ALA A 520 48.33 8.02 17.61
N ALA A 521 49.61 8.39 17.64
CA ALA A 521 50.71 7.46 17.36
C ALA A 521 50.79 6.33 18.40
N ALA A 522 50.64 6.65 19.69
CA ALA A 522 50.62 5.65 20.76
C ALA A 522 49.42 4.70 20.63
N ALA A 523 48.23 5.22 20.28
CA ALA A 523 47.03 4.42 20.07
C ALA A 523 47.18 3.48 18.86
N VAL A 524 47.72 3.94 17.73
CA VAL A 524 47.98 3.08 16.56
C VAL A 524 49.02 2.01 16.88
N ALA A 525 50.08 2.34 17.62
CA ALA A 525 51.10 1.37 18.03
C ALA A 525 50.56 0.25 18.94
N ALA A 526 49.44 0.49 19.63
CA ALA A 526 48.80 -0.49 20.49
C ALA A 526 47.83 -1.43 19.73
N LEU A 527 47.51 -1.13 18.46
CA LEU A 527 46.64 -1.96 17.64
C LEU A 527 47.38 -3.20 17.10
N PRO A 528 46.67 -4.30 16.78
CA PRO A 528 47.26 -5.51 16.23
C PRO A 528 47.80 -5.35 14.79
N GLY A 529 47.52 -4.22 14.15
CA GLY A 529 47.91 -3.90 12.78
C GLY A 529 47.75 -2.41 12.49
N PRO A 530 47.81 -1.98 11.22
CA PRO A 530 47.64 -0.57 10.89
C PRO A 530 46.26 -0.07 11.34
N GLY A 531 46.21 1.19 11.76
CA GLY A 531 45.00 1.82 12.30
C GLY A 531 44.16 2.53 11.23
N VAL A 532 42.95 2.89 11.62
CA VAL A 532 42.05 3.79 10.91
C VAL A 532 41.86 5.03 11.77
N LEU A 533 42.16 6.20 11.22
CA LEU A 533 41.96 7.49 11.89
C LEU A 533 40.73 8.18 11.30
N LYS A 534 39.76 8.55 12.15
CA LYS A 534 38.49 9.17 11.75
C LYS A 534 38.22 10.42 12.58
N LEU A 535 37.79 11.51 11.95
CA LEU A 535 37.33 12.71 12.67
C LEU A 535 36.15 12.37 13.59
N ALA A 536 36.22 12.85 14.83
CA ALA A 536 35.13 12.78 15.81
C ALA A 536 34.42 14.13 15.87
N ALA A 537 33.23 14.23 15.27
CA ALA A 537 32.38 15.41 15.31
C ALA A 537 30.92 14.95 15.25
N ALA A 538 30.11 15.37 16.24
CA ALA A 538 28.77 14.85 16.48
C ALA A 538 27.82 14.97 15.27
N ASP A 539 27.96 16.03 14.47
CA ASP A 539 27.04 16.32 13.34
C ASP A 539 27.62 15.94 11.96
N LEU A 540 28.78 15.28 11.88
CA LEU A 540 29.43 14.95 10.60
C LEU A 540 29.01 13.56 10.09
N ALA A 541 27.99 13.51 9.23
CA ALA A 541 27.52 12.27 8.59
C ALA A 541 28.53 11.73 7.55
N HIS A 542 28.84 12.49 6.49
CA HIS A 542 29.72 12.05 5.38
C HIS A 542 31.21 12.36 5.64
N LYS A 543 31.81 11.68 6.63
CA LYS A 543 33.20 11.93 7.07
C LYS A 543 34.22 11.80 5.93
N SER A 544 34.01 10.90 4.97
CA SER A 544 34.91 10.67 3.84
C SER A 544 34.98 11.86 2.87
N GLU A 545 33.89 12.60 2.68
CA GLU A 545 33.79 13.71 1.71
C GLU A 545 34.64 14.91 2.11
N VAL A 546 34.75 15.17 3.42
CA VAL A 546 35.65 16.19 3.98
C VAL A 546 37.09 15.68 4.15
N GLY A 547 37.39 14.47 3.65
CA GLY A 547 38.67 13.81 3.83
C GLY A 547 38.93 13.41 5.29
N GLY A 548 37.88 13.24 6.09
CA GLY A 548 37.90 12.97 7.53
C GLY A 548 38.21 11.54 7.94
N VAL A 549 38.55 10.66 6.99
CA VAL A 549 38.92 9.25 7.23
C VAL A 549 40.23 8.91 6.53
N ARG A 550 41.13 8.20 7.24
CA ARG A 550 42.36 7.61 6.69
C ARG A 550 42.51 6.18 7.17
N VAL A 551 42.64 5.25 6.24
CA VAL A 551 42.78 3.80 6.49
C VAL A 551 44.22 3.35 6.27
N GLY A 552 44.65 2.30 6.97
CA GLY A 552 45.97 1.70 6.75
C GLY A 552 47.13 2.50 7.34
N VAL A 553 46.90 3.25 8.43
CA VAL A 553 47.87 4.18 9.03
C VAL A 553 48.83 3.43 9.94
N GLY A 554 50.13 3.53 9.67
CA GLY A 554 51.19 3.02 10.56
C GLY A 554 51.48 3.95 11.75
N PRO A 555 52.10 3.46 12.84
CA PRO A 555 52.44 4.27 14.01
C PRO A 555 53.28 5.51 13.68
N GLU A 556 54.21 5.38 12.73
CA GLU A 556 55.10 6.44 12.26
C GLU A 556 54.37 7.59 11.54
N ASP A 557 53.27 7.29 10.86
CA ASP A 557 52.50 8.27 10.06
C ASP A 557 51.33 8.88 10.86
N ALA A 558 50.92 8.23 11.95
CA ALA A 558 49.70 8.55 12.70
C ALA A 558 49.63 10.01 13.18
N ALA A 559 50.74 10.57 13.66
CA ALA A 559 50.80 11.96 14.14
C ALA A 559 50.58 12.99 13.00
N ALA A 560 51.18 12.72 11.83
CA ALA A 560 51.01 13.55 10.64
C ALA A 560 49.58 13.44 10.09
N VAL A 561 49.04 12.22 10.05
CA VAL A 561 47.66 11.97 9.62
C VAL A 561 46.64 12.64 10.55
N PHE A 562 46.83 12.55 11.87
CA PHE A 562 45.98 13.23 12.86
C PHE A 562 45.90 14.74 12.58
N THR A 563 47.06 15.39 12.38
CA THR A 563 47.13 16.82 12.08
C THR A 563 46.42 17.14 10.76
N GLY A 564 46.66 16.33 9.72
CA GLY A 564 46.02 16.49 8.41
C GLY A 564 44.49 16.35 8.45
N LEU A 565 43.95 15.51 9.35
CA LEU A 565 42.51 15.38 9.56
C LEU A 565 41.91 16.63 10.21
N LEU A 566 42.54 17.17 11.25
CA LEU A 566 42.08 18.42 11.88
C LEU A 566 42.19 19.61 10.92
N ASP A 567 43.23 19.68 10.10
CA ASP A 567 43.36 20.68 9.05
C ASP A 567 42.24 20.56 8.00
N ALA A 568 41.88 19.33 7.62
CA ALA A 568 40.75 19.09 6.74
C ALA A 568 39.43 19.57 7.38
N ALA A 569 39.20 19.24 8.64
CA ALA A 569 38.03 19.71 9.39
C ALA A 569 37.93 21.24 9.42
N HIS A 570 39.06 21.93 9.67
CA HIS A 570 39.13 23.40 9.62
C HIS A 570 38.86 23.96 8.23
N ARG A 571 39.45 23.38 7.17
CA ARG A 571 39.22 23.82 5.77
C ARG A 571 37.76 23.71 5.37
N HIS A 572 37.10 22.63 5.80
CA HIS A 572 35.68 22.37 5.53
C HIS A 572 34.73 23.00 6.57
N ARG A 573 35.25 23.74 7.56
CA ARG A 573 34.48 24.40 8.63
C ARG A 573 33.55 23.45 9.39
N VAL A 574 34.02 22.23 9.65
CA VAL A 574 33.27 21.23 10.42
C VAL A 574 33.11 21.72 11.87
N PRO A 575 31.88 21.93 12.37
CA PRO A 575 31.67 22.35 13.75
C PRO A 575 31.88 21.19 14.73
N GLY A 576 32.20 21.51 15.99
CA GLY A 576 32.13 20.53 17.10
C GLY A 576 33.12 19.37 17.00
N VAL A 577 34.32 19.59 16.46
CA VAL A 577 35.38 18.56 16.41
C VAL A 577 35.91 18.29 17.81
N GLU A 578 35.70 17.06 18.29
CA GLU A 578 36.14 16.59 19.61
C GLU A 578 37.55 15.98 19.58
N GLY A 579 37.98 15.49 18.42
CA GLY A 579 39.28 14.85 18.22
C GLY A 579 39.29 13.90 17.03
N VAL A 580 40.09 12.84 17.14
CA VAL A 580 40.18 11.76 16.13
C VAL A 580 40.01 10.43 16.82
N HIS A 581 39.13 9.57 16.30
CA HIS A 581 39.07 8.17 16.69
C HIS A 581 40.19 7.39 16.01
N VAL A 582 40.98 6.67 16.80
CA VAL A 582 41.94 5.66 16.34
C VAL A 582 41.29 4.30 16.53
N GLN A 583 41.06 3.61 15.42
CA GLN A 583 40.26 2.38 15.34
C GLN A 583 41.05 1.25 14.68
N GLU A 584 40.80 0.01 15.11
CA GLU A 584 41.32 -1.20 14.46
C GLU A 584 40.84 -1.32 13.00
N LEU A 585 41.75 -1.69 12.09
CA LEU A 585 41.41 -1.97 10.70
C LEU A 585 40.74 -3.34 10.57
N VAL A 586 39.45 -3.34 10.23
CA VAL A 586 38.70 -4.56 9.95
C VAL A 586 39.17 -5.20 8.63
N PRO A 587 39.36 -6.54 8.57
CA PRO A 587 39.71 -7.23 7.33
C PRO A 587 38.70 -6.99 6.20
N PRO A 588 39.11 -7.05 4.92
CA PRO A 588 38.20 -6.90 3.79
C PRO A 588 37.06 -7.95 3.80
N GLY A 589 35.87 -7.51 3.42
CA GLY A 589 34.66 -8.33 3.33
C GLY A 589 33.63 -7.68 2.41
N THR A 590 32.42 -8.24 2.37
CA THR A 590 31.31 -7.58 1.65
C THR A 590 30.75 -6.47 2.53
N GLU A 591 30.73 -5.24 2.01
CA GLU A 591 30.19 -4.09 2.72
C GLU A 591 28.67 -4.01 2.55
N LEU A 592 27.95 -3.94 3.66
CA LEU A 592 26.51 -3.70 3.70
C LEU A 592 26.22 -2.39 4.41
N VAL A 593 25.11 -1.74 4.06
CA VAL A 593 24.49 -0.69 4.88
C VAL A 593 23.30 -1.30 5.60
N LEU A 594 23.19 -1.06 6.90
CA LEU A 594 22.00 -1.38 7.69
C LEU A 594 21.50 -0.09 8.29
N ALA A 595 20.27 0.30 7.97
CA ALA A 595 19.67 1.51 8.49
C ALA A 595 18.29 1.22 9.09
N VAL A 596 17.92 1.99 10.10
CA VAL A 596 16.55 2.07 10.58
C VAL A 596 16.11 3.51 10.61
N THR A 597 14.96 3.77 10.00
CA THR A 597 14.26 5.05 10.11
C THR A 597 13.03 4.86 10.97
N ALA A 598 12.77 5.82 11.86
CA ALA A 598 11.58 5.83 12.66
C ALA A 598 10.33 5.88 11.79
N GLY A 599 9.31 5.12 12.18
CA GLY A 599 8.01 5.17 11.51
C GLY A 599 7.34 6.51 11.79
N ARG A 600 6.68 7.07 10.78
CA ARG A 600 5.88 8.29 10.90
C ARG A 600 4.39 7.96 10.94
N ASP A 601 3.60 8.88 11.48
CA ASP A 601 2.14 8.82 11.45
C ASP A 601 1.55 7.49 11.98
N GLY A 602 2.19 6.88 13.00
CA GLY A 602 1.72 5.63 13.61
C GLY A 602 2.18 4.35 12.94
N PHE A 603 2.94 4.40 11.83
CA PHE A 603 3.55 3.21 11.25
C PHE A 603 4.73 2.67 12.09
N PRO A 604 5.04 1.36 12.00
CA PRO A 604 6.25 0.81 12.60
C PRO A 604 7.53 1.37 11.95
N PRO A 605 8.68 1.35 12.65
CA PRO A 605 9.98 1.69 12.06
C PRO A 605 10.32 0.84 10.84
N VAL A 606 11.05 1.42 9.90
CA VAL A 606 11.49 0.74 8.67
C VAL A 606 12.96 0.39 8.78
N VAL A 607 13.27 -0.89 8.65
CA VAL A 607 14.63 -1.42 8.53
C VAL A 607 14.98 -1.53 7.07
N THR A 608 16.14 -1.03 6.68
CA THR A 608 16.68 -1.10 5.33
C THR A 608 18.05 -1.75 5.34
N VAL A 609 18.28 -2.68 4.41
CA VAL A 609 19.59 -3.28 4.14
C VAL A 609 19.97 -2.99 2.71
N GLY A 610 21.25 -2.83 2.43
CA GLY A 610 21.73 -2.61 1.07
C GLY A 610 23.21 -2.87 0.90
N LEU A 611 23.70 -2.69 -0.33
CA LEU A 611 25.14 -2.66 -0.59
C LEU A 611 25.74 -1.41 0.07
N GLY A 612 26.70 -1.61 0.97
CA GLY A 612 27.32 -0.55 1.77
C GLY A 612 28.50 0.12 1.08
N GLY A 613 29.06 1.13 1.76
CA GLY A 613 30.23 1.86 1.32
C GLY A 613 29.91 3.05 0.41
N VAL A 614 30.93 3.58 -0.27
CA VAL A 614 30.81 4.86 -1.01
C VAL A 614 29.94 4.79 -2.28
N THR A 615 29.47 3.59 -2.66
CA THR A 615 28.66 3.40 -3.88
C THR A 615 27.17 3.11 -3.60
N THR A 616 26.76 3.11 -2.33
CA THR A 616 25.37 2.82 -1.91
C THR A 616 24.33 3.65 -2.67
N GLU A 617 24.53 4.97 -2.76
CA GLU A 617 23.59 5.89 -3.41
C GLU A 617 23.50 5.71 -4.93
N LEU A 618 24.62 5.30 -5.55
CA LEU A 618 24.72 5.13 -7.00
C LEU A 618 23.88 3.94 -7.47
N TYR A 619 24.01 2.81 -6.78
CA TYR A 619 23.33 1.59 -7.21
C TYR A 619 21.89 1.53 -6.72
N ARG A 620 21.57 2.08 -5.55
CA ARG A 620 20.23 1.95 -4.91
C ARG A 620 19.80 0.49 -4.77
N ASP A 621 20.75 -0.39 -4.45
CA ASP A 621 20.49 -1.79 -4.19
C ASP A 621 20.07 -1.98 -2.74
N LEU A 622 18.77 -1.77 -2.47
CA LEU A 622 18.19 -1.71 -1.13
C LEU A 622 17.02 -2.70 -1.01
N ALA A 623 16.84 -3.24 0.19
CA ALA A 623 15.66 -3.99 0.59
C ALA A 623 15.19 -3.50 1.97
N SER A 624 13.88 -3.30 2.12
CA SER A 624 13.30 -2.77 3.36
C SER A 624 12.22 -3.69 3.93
N ALA A 625 12.03 -3.63 5.25
CA ALA A 625 11.00 -4.36 6.01
C ALA A 625 10.58 -3.57 7.26
N LEU A 626 9.41 -3.88 7.81
CA LEU A 626 8.94 -3.28 9.06
C LEU A 626 9.61 -3.93 10.27
N ALA A 627 10.00 -3.13 11.25
CA ALA A 627 10.47 -3.60 12.54
C ALA A 627 9.31 -4.13 13.42
N PRO A 628 9.54 -5.13 14.28
CA PRO A 628 10.75 -5.95 14.32
C PRO A 628 10.82 -6.91 13.13
N VAL A 629 12.05 -7.19 12.70
CA VAL A 629 12.35 -8.12 11.60
C VAL A 629 12.74 -9.48 12.18
N THR A 630 12.15 -10.54 11.64
CA THR A 630 12.50 -11.93 11.96
C THR A 630 13.78 -12.36 11.22
N PRO A 631 14.50 -13.40 11.70
CA PRO A 631 15.65 -13.94 10.97
C PRO A 631 15.31 -14.37 9.53
N GLU A 632 14.11 -14.90 9.31
CA GLU A 632 13.59 -15.29 8.01
C GLU A 632 13.40 -14.08 7.08
N GLU A 633 12.78 -13.01 7.58
CA GLU A 633 12.60 -11.76 6.85
C GLU A 633 13.95 -11.10 6.53
N ALA A 634 14.89 -11.06 7.48
CA ALA A 634 16.24 -10.52 7.25
C ALA A 634 17.00 -11.31 6.18
N TRP A 635 16.90 -12.63 6.19
CA TRP A 635 17.43 -13.49 5.11
C TRP A 635 16.82 -13.15 3.76
N ALA A 636 15.49 -12.95 3.73
CA ALA A 636 14.76 -12.56 2.53
C ALA A 636 15.21 -11.19 2.00
N MET A 637 15.40 -10.21 2.89
CA MET A 637 15.90 -8.88 2.53
C MET A 637 17.27 -8.97 1.86
N LEU A 638 18.22 -9.70 2.45
CA LEU A 638 19.56 -9.87 1.87
C LEU A 638 19.53 -10.58 0.51
N ARG A 639 18.68 -11.60 0.33
CA ARG A 639 18.51 -12.31 -0.95
C ARG A 639 17.91 -11.44 -2.07
N ARG A 640 17.14 -10.40 -1.72
CA ARG A 640 16.54 -9.48 -2.69
C ARG A 640 17.54 -8.47 -3.26
N LEU A 641 18.69 -8.29 -2.62
CA LEU A 641 19.75 -7.44 -3.12
C LEU A 641 20.29 -8.00 -4.45
N ARG A 642 20.48 -7.15 -5.45
CA ARG A 642 21.22 -7.52 -6.68
C ARG A 642 22.66 -7.92 -6.37
N ALA A 643 23.22 -7.40 -5.28
CA ALA A 643 24.50 -7.79 -4.72
C ALA A 643 24.50 -9.15 -4.00
N TRP A 644 23.36 -9.84 -3.89
CA TRP A 644 23.27 -11.18 -3.29
C TRP A 644 24.36 -12.16 -3.76
N PRO A 645 24.75 -12.22 -5.05
CA PRO A 645 25.84 -13.10 -5.49
C PRO A 645 27.17 -12.84 -4.77
N LEU A 646 27.46 -11.61 -4.34
CA LEU A 646 28.67 -11.29 -3.55
C LEU A 646 28.62 -11.94 -2.16
N LEU A 647 27.44 -11.98 -1.54
CA LEU A 647 27.21 -12.63 -0.25
C LEU A 647 27.20 -14.16 -0.38
N ALA A 648 26.63 -14.69 -1.46
CA ALA A 648 26.51 -16.13 -1.70
C ALA A 648 27.81 -16.80 -2.17
N GLY A 649 28.83 -16.02 -2.54
CA GLY A 649 30.06 -16.47 -3.17
C GLY A 649 29.97 -16.37 -4.69
N PHE A 650 30.78 -15.49 -5.29
CA PHE A 650 30.82 -15.24 -6.72
C PHE A 650 32.22 -15.48 -7.29
N ARG A 651 32.32 -16.14 -8.45
CA ARG A 651 33.58 -16.41 -9.17
C ARG A 651 34.70 -17.00 -8.31
N GLY A 652 34.36 -17.97 -7.45
CA GLY A 652 35.33 -18.65 -6.59
C GLY A 652 35.67 -17.95 -5.28
N ALA A 653 35.07 -16.78 -4.99
CA ALA A 653 35.12 -16.17 -3.68
C ALA A 653 34.38 -17.05 -2.64
N GLU A 654 34.90 -17.11 -1.42
CA GLU A 654 34.23 -17.77 -0.31
C GLU A 654 32.92 -17.04 0.03
N PRO A 655 31.82 -17.76 0.33
CA PRO A 655 30.58 -17.13 0.77
C PRO A 655 30.80 -16.27 2.03
N ALA A 656 30.09 -15.16 2.10
CA ALA A 656 30.10 -14.28 3.28
C ALA A 656 29.37 -14.94 4.47
N ASP A 657 29.62 -14.44 5.68
CA ASP A 657 28.91 -14.82 6.90
C ASP A 657 27.49 -14.21 6.95
N VAL A 658 26.63 -14.67 6.05
CA VAL A 658 25.23 -14.25 5.97
C VAL A 658 24.48 -14.43 7.31
N PRO A 659 24.66 -15.52 8.09
CA PRO A 659 24.08 -15.62 9.42
C PRO A 659 24.43 -14.46 10.36
N ALA A 660 25.69 -13.99 10.35
CA ALA A 660 26.09 -12.84 11.17
C ALA A 660 25.47 -11.52 10.68
N ALA A 661 25.35 -11.34 9.36
CA ALA A 661 24.63 -10.19 8.81
C ALA A 661 23.15 -10.20 9.20
N VAL A 662 22.49 -11.37 9.15
CA VAL A 662 21.10 -11.54 9.58
C VAL A 662 20.92 -11.21 11.05
N ASP A 663 21.80 -11.69 11.93
CA ASP A 663 21.76 -11.36 13.36
C ASP A 663 21.89 -9.85 13.60
N ALA A 664 22.78 -9.16 12.86
CA ALA A 664 22.92 -7.71 12.95
C ALA A 664 21.63 -6.97 12.52
N VAL A 665 20.98 -7.40 11.43
CA VAL A 665 19.70 -6.82 10.96
C VAL A 665 18.60 -6.98 12.00
N VAL A 666 18.46 -8.19 12.56
CA VAL A 666 17.43 -8.50 13.58
C VAL A 666 17.66 -7.64 14.82
N ARG A 667 18.89 -7.57 15.32
CA ARG A 667 19.24 -6.75 16.50
C ARG A 667 18.98 -5.27 16.26
N LEU A 668 19.38 -4.74 15.11
CA LEU A 668 19.13 -3.34 14.77
C LEU A 668 17.61 -3.05 14.74
N SER A 669 16.82 -3.97 14.18
CA SER A 669 15.34 -3.84 14.17
C SER A 669 14.74 -3.83 15.58
N GLN A 670 15.23 -4.70 16.47
CA GLN A 670 14.79 -4.76 17.86
C GLN A 670 15.19 -3.51 18.63
N ALA A 671 16.36 -2.93 18.33
CA ALA A 671 16.83 -1.70 18.95
C ALA A 671 15.89 -0.53 18.64
N ALA A 672 15.41 -0.45 17.40
CA ALA A 672 14.44 0.57 17.00
C ALA A 672 13.09 0.41 17.71
N VAL A 673 12.58 -0.82 17.85
CA VAL A 673 11.35 -1.08 18.62
C VAL A 673 11.56 -0.73 20.10
N ALA A 674 12.71 -1.07 20.67
CA ALA A 674 13.05 -0.74 22.05
C ALA A 674 13.15 0.77 22.29
N ALA A 675 13.72 1.51 21.34
CA ALA A 675 13.89 2.95 21.39
C ALA A 675 12.55 3.71 21.38
N GLY A 676 11.56 3.20 20.64
CA GLY A 676 10.27 3.87 20.49
C GLY A 676 10.40 5.20 19.75
N ASP A 677 9.74 6.23 20.27
CA ASP A 677 9.70 7.59 19.71
C ASP A 677 11.00 8.38 19.86
N ARG A 678 12.01 7.86 20.59
CA ARG A 678 13.30 8.54 20.82
C ARG A 678 14.24 8.50 19.63
N LEU A 679 14.12 7.48 18.79
CA LEU A 679 14.99 7.30 17.64
C LEU A 679 14.35 7.97 16.43
N ALA A 680 15.14 8.71 15.66
CA ALA A 680 14.78 9.17 14.32
C ALA A 680 15.46 8.30 13.26
N GLU A 681 16.74 8.00 13.46
CA GLU A 681 17.57 7.24 12.51
C GLU A 681 18.68 6.47 13.25
N PHE A 682 18.95 5.24 12.82
CA PHE A 682 20.10 4.44 13.26
C PHE A 682 20.71 3.74 12.05
N GLU A 683 21.84 4.24 11.57
CA GLU A 683 22.58 3.69 10.44
C GLU A 683 23.92 3.09 10.86
N VAL A 684 24.24 1.94 10.27
CA VAL A 684 25.54 1.28 10.28
C VAL A 684 26.03 1.18 8.84
N ASN A 685 27.08 1.93 8.51
CA ASN A 685 27.59 2.02 7.14
C ASN A 685 29.10 2.30 7.08
N PRO A 686 29.96 1.32 6.73
CA PRO A 686 29.61 -0.05 6.37
C PRO A 686 29.51 -0.98 7.59
N LEU A 687 28.64 -1.98 7.49
CA LEU A 687 28.78 -3.28 8.14
C LEU A 687 29.64 -4.17 7.23
N ILE A 688 30.85 -4.52 7.64
CA ILE A 688 31.71 -5.43 6.89
C ILE A 688 31.37 -6.86 7.27
N VAL A 689 30.90 -7.64 6.29
CA VAL A 689 30.61 -9.07 6.44
C VAL A 689 31.81 -9.88 5.96
N GLY A 690 32.47 -10.57 6.89
CA GLY A 690 33.63 -11.41 6.59
C GLY A 690 33.25 -12.72 5.90
N PRO A 691 34.24 -13.56 5.53
CA PRO A 691 33.99 -14.93 5.08
C PRO A 691 33.19 -15.73 6.11
N ARG A 692 32.48 -16.76 5.66
CA ARG A 692 31.62 -17.59 6.52
C ARG A 692 32.33 -18.02 7.81
N GLY A 693 31.72 -17.72 8.96
CA GLY A 693 32.25 -18.00 10.30
C GLY A 693 33.19 -16.91 10.86
N ARG A 694 33.41 -15.81 10.14
CA ARG A 694 34.22 -14.66 10.59
C ARG A 694 33.39 -13.47 11.05
N GLY A 695 32.07 -13.57 11.06
CA GLY A 695 31.17 -12.56 11.62
C GLY A 695 30.95 -11.34 10.73
N ALA A 696 30.27 -10.35 11.30
CA ALA A 696 29.99 -9.05 10.69
C ALA A 696 30.34 -7.93 11.68
N THR A 697 31.02 -6.88 11.23
CA THR A 697 31.55 -5.80 12.08
C THR A 697 31.10 -4.43 11.59
N ALA A 698 30.48 -3.65 12.46
CA ALA A 698 30.04 -2.27 12.21
C ALA A 698 31.24 -1.32 12.27
N VAL A 699 31.61 -0.74 11.13
CA VAL A 699 32.82 0.10 11.03
C VAL A 699 32.51 1.57 11.28
N ASP A 700 31.33 2.03 10.91
CA ASP A 700 30.82 3.36 11.25
C ASP A 700 29.36 3.27 11.68
N VAL A 701 28.96 4.23 12.51
CA VAL A 701 27.61 4.32 13.05
C VAL A 701 27.16 5.77 13.12
N LEU A 702 25.92 5.99 12.72
CA LEU A 702 25.22 7.27 12.85
C LEU A 702 23.91 7.02 13.58
N VAL A 703 23.64 7.81 14.62
CA VAL A 703 22.40 7.75 15.38
C VAL A 703 21.83 9.15 15.50
N ARG A 704 20.56 9.31 15.15
CA ARG A 704 19.81 10.56 15.34
C ARG A 704 18.60 10.31 16.21
N THR A 705 18.41 11.16 17.19
CA THR A 705 17.23 11.15 18.07
C THR A 705 16.20 12.16 17.61
N THR A 706 14.94 11.93 17.96
CA THR A 706 13.86 12.88 17.70
C THR A 706 14.12 14.21 18.43
N GLY A 707 14.05 15.33 17.69
CA GLY A 707 14.34 16.67 18.21
C GLY A 707 15.78 17.15 18.05
N SER A 708 16.69 16.32 17.53
CA SER A 708 18.02 16.77 17.07
C SER A 708 17.88 17.67 15.84
N ARG A 709 18.68 18.77 15.76
CA ARG A 709 18.65 19.69 14.61
C ARG A 709 19.04 18.95 13.32
N GLU A 710 18.46 19.35 12.19
CA GLU A 710 18.99 18.91 10.89
C GLU A 710 20.44 19.37 10.75
N PRO A 711 21.35 18.49 10.28
CA PRO A 711 22.72 18.91 10.00
C PRO A 711 22.69 19.99 8.92
N VAL A 712 23.55 20.99 9.07
CA VAL A 712 23.78 22.00 8.04
C VAL A 712 24.71 21.38 6.99
N GLY A 713 24.14 21.00 5.84
CA GLY A 713 24.85 20.51 4.65
C GLY A 713 23.85 20.36 3.50
N GLU A 714 24.22 20.88 2.32
CA GLU A 714 23.37 21.28 1.18
C GLU A 714 22.34 20.26 0.66
#